data_AF-A0A3E1P2S8-F1
#
_entry.id   AF-A0A3E1P2S8-F1
#
_cell.length_a   1.000
_cell.length_b   1.000
_cell.length_c   1.000
_cell.angle_alpha   90.00
_cell.angle_beta   90.00
_cell.angle_gamma   90.00
#
_symmetry.space_group_name_H-M   'P 1'
#
loop_
_entity.id
_entity.type
_entity.pdbx_description
1 polymer ?
#
loop_
_entity_poly.entity_id
_entity_poly.type
_entity_poly.pdbx_seq_one_letter_code
_entity_poly.pdbx_strand_id
1 'polypeptide(L)'
;MPGLPSSVVVKNHIFITTILLSVFALLPYESYGQNVYGLEFAGKKIAQELRTSLNLFPDKPLTVKDDLDLTFDLSFAPGYDSYFGYIFRITNEQGQNTDLIYSNQTQSINLISGDEYTGILFKFPPAEVVGKWYHLQFSFNQHTRITTLKINGQPAGSTTMPAALGNQLHIIFGANHYKHSNTYDLPSMRLRDVQIAQAGKTQYHWALRQHDGDRDIDLINHSKAEIEHPIWLAKAYSEWNTRQTLTVNGNAGLTFDKEKGILYITGSDSLYQFSCNGNKLSAVPLAQARQLAPGNVTEYDTKRHQLMNYFVDNQQVAWYNDAQRTWSKPSEGNKITGFWQHNHFYSSYDSSLYIFGGYGHYHYTAEVQQYSTADDQWKTVIAKGDKFSPRYMAALGATDNGDSAYILGGHGSATGDQLLNPENFYDLLLFDVKKHSFKKIYTLDKPEVPMAFGNAMVIDTKEHSYYALTYANDRMESSLQLIKGSLDKPEYTKLGNEIPYQFYDIKSTASLYYYAKGQELIAVSLYTSENNVTEIKINTILFPPALLMPEESVVERNYEYLLWGLLTLTTLLIGLSFRRKQQAQPAPVIAVYHLPAPPKQAPVFRILELPAPVEKKKAAIYLFGHFTVIDKEGNDISKLFSPLVKELFLLICLHSCFGRKGISSEKINEILWTGRSVKDAKNNRSVNMVKLKNILEKLGDYSLAKENGKWKLTFEEDVYVDLRHCHQLIQQQHISQLVQVCGRGGLLMETDYSWLDKFKSDLCTELLNIFTRYLDEHAEQLQPEEIIQTCDSMLHFDSLCEEAVMYKCRALVAMHQHATARSLFRTFKHEYEDIYGEPFEKDYLAVMVND
;
A
#
# COMPACT_ATOMS: atom_id res chain seq x y z
N MET A 1 -22.69 10.11 -66.61
CA MET A 1 -22.35 11.23 -65.71
C MET A 1 -20.87 11.12 -65.37
N PRO A 2 -20.05 12.14 -65.63
CA PRO A 2 -18.60 12.03 -65.49
C PRO A 2 -18.17 12.13 -64.03
N GLY A 3 -17.19 11.29 -63.68
CA GLY A 3 -16.63 11.17 -62.34
C GLY A 3 -15.85 12.42 -61.92
N LEU A 4 -16.06 12.80 -60.65
CA LEU A 4 -15.27 13.82 -59.98
C LEU A 4 -13.79 13.40 -59.91
N PRO A 5 -12.84 14.32 -60.16
CA PRO A 5 -11.42 14.01 -60.13
C PRO A 5 -10.98 13.67 -58.69
N SER A 6 -10.17 12.62 -58.59
CA SER A 6 -9.58 12.05 -57.36
C SER A 6 -8.89 13.07 -56.45
N SER A 7 -8.53 14.25 -56.94
CA SER A 7 -7.94 15.33 -56.15
C SER A 7 -8.90 16.02 -55.18
N VAL A 8 -10.22 15.93 -55.40
CA VAL A 8 -11.23 16.55 -54.52
C VAL A 8 -11.55 15.63 -53.33
N VAL A 9 -11.53 14.31 -53.55
CA VAL A 9 -11.79 13.30 -52.52
C VAL A 9 -10.68 13.28 -51.46
N VAL A 10 -9.41 13.40 -51.88
CA VAL A 10 -8.26 13.43 -50.96
C VAL A 10 -8.23 14.71 -50.12
N LYS A 11 -8.61 15.86 -50.69
CA LYS A 11 -8.70 17.13 -49.94
C LYS A 11 -9.82 17.10 -48.89
N ASN A 12 -10.97 16.52 -49.22
CA ASN A 12 -12.06 16.38 -48.27
C ASN A 12 -11.72 15.39 -47.15
N HIS A 13 -11.00 14.31 -47.43
CA HIS A 13 -10.53 13.41 -46.37
C HIS A 13 -9.57 14.11 -45.43
N ILE A 14 -8.54 14.81 -45.92
CA ILE A 14 -7.60 15.51 -45.06
C ILE A 14 -8.30 16.58 -44.22
N PHE A 15 -9.26 17.31 -44.79
CA PHE A 15 -10.05 18.32 -44.07
C PHE A 15 -10.93 17.70 -42.98
N ILE A 16 -11.61 16.58 -43.29
CA ILE A 16 -12.45 15.85 -42.32
C ILE A 16 -11.59 15.22 -41.22
N THR A 17 -10.45 14.64 -41.54
CA THR A 17 -9.52 14.06 -40.55
C THR A 17 -8.94 15.14 -39.64
N THR A 18 -8.64 16.33 -40.18
CA THR A 18 -8.15 17.47 -39.39
C THR A 18 -9.25 18.01 -38.47
N ILE A 19 -10.49 18.11 -38.95
CA ILE A 19 -11.65 18.49 -38.13
C ILE A 19 -11.88 17.46 -37.01
N LEU A 20 -11.86 16.16 -37.33
CA LEU A 20 -12.03 15.09 -36.33
C LEU A 20 -10.92 15.11 -35.27
N LEU A 21 -9.66 15.34 -35.66
CA LEU A 21 -8.54 15.49 -34.71
C LEU A 21 -8.68 16.76 -33.86
N SER A 22 -9.15 17.88 -34.42
CA SER A 22 -9.40 19.10 -33.65
C SER A 22 -10.60 18.98 -32.72
N VAL A 23 -11.64 18.22 -33.09
CA VAL A 23 -12.78 17.90 -32.23
C VAL A 23 -12.33 16.94 -31.12
N PHE A 24 -11.48 15.95 -31.40
CA PHE A 24 -10.89 15.08 -30.38
C PHE A 24 -9.99 15.83 -29.39
N ALA A 25 -9.30 16.89 -29.83
CA ALA A 25 -8.47 17.74 -28.98
C ALA A 25 -9.27 18.80 -28.20
N LEU A 26 -10.52 19.08 -28.60
CA LEU A 26 -11.43 20.05 -27.98
C LEU A 26 -12.57 19.41 -27.19
N LEU A 27 -12.72 18.09 -27.23
CA LEU A 27 -13.57 17.39 -26.29
C LEU A 27 -12.96 17.59 -24.90
N PRO A 28 -13.65 18.28 -23.96
CA PRO A 28 -13.26 18.16 -22.58
C PRO A 28 -13.35 16.67 -22.27
N TYR A 29 -12.22 16.06 -21.96
CA TYR A 29 -12.26 14.92 -21.06
C TYR A 29 -12.96 15.48 -19.83
N GLU A 30 -14.25 15.16 -19.67
CA GLU A 30 -14.79 15.02 -18.33
C GLU A 30 -14.00 13.88 -17.71
N SER A 31 -12.80 14.22 -17.23
CA SER A 31 -12.25 13.52 -16.10
C SER A 31 -13.33 13.62 -15.05
N TYR A 32 -14.03 12.52 -14.81
CA TYR A 32 -14.58 12.22 -13.50
C TYR A 32 -13.38 12.09 -12.55
N GLY A 33 -12.67 13.20 -12.35
CA GLY A 33 -11.72 13.36 -11.28
C GLY A 33 -12.55 13.27 -10.03
N GLN A 34 -12.35 12.19 -9.29
CA GLN A 34 -12.70 12.11 -7.89
C GLN A 34 -12.24 13.44 -7.25
N ASN A 35 -13.19 14.34 -6.96
CA ASN A 35 -12.96 15.64 -6.32
C ASN A 35 -12.61 15.43 -4.84
N VAL A 36 -11.47 14.79 -4.61
CA VAL A 36 -11.06 14.25 -3.32
C VAL A 36 -9.88 15.07 -2.81
N TYR A 37 -10.13 16.37 -2.67
CA TYR A 37 -9.19 17.35 -2.11
C TYR A 37 -9.94 18.27 -1.13
N GLY A 38 -9.17 18.98 -0.31
CA GLY A 38 -9.66 19.81 0.77
C GLY A 38 -8.96 19.48 2.09
N LEU A 39 -9.30 20.24 3.11
CA LEU A 39 -8.80 20.12 4.46
C LEU A 39 -9.95 19.76 5.41
N GLU A 40 -9.85 18.63 6.09
CA GLU A 40 -10.72 18.28 7.22
C GLU A 40 -10.17 18.84 8.53
N PHE A 41 -11.06 19.33 9.37
CA PHE A 41 -10.77 19.94 10.66
C PHE A 41 -11.03 18.94 11.78
N ALA A 42 -9.98 18.59 12.52
CA ALA A 42 -10.06 17.83 13.76
C ALA A 42 -10.73 18.69 14.85
N GLY A 43 -12.03 18.46 15.09
CA GLY A 43 -12.81 19.31 16.00
C GLY A 43 -13.33 18.64 17.26
N LYS A 44 -13.80 17.39 17.16
CA LYS A 44 -14.49 16.67 18.23
C LYS A 44 -13.73 15.41 18.64
N LYS A 45 -13.92 14.99 19.89
CA LYS A 45 -13.32 13.77 20.48
C LYS A 45 -11.78 13.77 20.49
N ILE A 46 -11.19 14.96 20.48
CA ILE A 46 -9.74 15.19 20.55
C ILE A 46 -9.44 16.32 21.55
N ALA A 47 -8.23 16.32 22.11
CA ALA A 47 -7.74 17.36 23.00
C ALA A 47 -7.72 18.74 22.29
N GLN A 48 -7.86 19.83 23.05
CA GLN A 48 -8.07 21.17 22.47
C GLN A 48 -6.86 21.64 21.67
N GLU A 49 -5.67 21.33 22.16
CA GLU A 49 -4.38 21.64 21.57
C GLU A 49 -4.10 20.88 20.26
N LEU A 50 -4.84 19.81 19.96
CA LEU A 50 -4.71 19.02 18.72
C LEU A 50 -5.79 19.39 17.69
N ARG A 51 -6.57 20.44 17.95
CA ARG A 51 -7.65 20.86 17.06
C ARG A 51 -7.11 21.66 15.89
N THR A 52 -7.71 21.47 14.72
CA THR A 52 -7.22 22.11 13.50
C THR A 52 -7.50 23.61 13.49
N SER A 53 -6.48 24.39 13.12
CA SER A 53 -6.54 25.83 12.89
C SER A 53 -6.01 26.11 11.49
N LEU A 54 -6.66 27.00 10.74
CA LEU A 54 -6.16 27.52 9.46
C LEU A 54 -6.07 29.04 9.54
N ASN A 55 -4.85 29.54 9.58
CA ASN A 55 -4.54 30.97 9.59
C ASN A 55 -4.12 31.42 8.18
N LEU A 56 -4.96 32.22 7.52
CA LEU A 56 -4.71 32.64 6.13
C LEU A 56 -3.54 33.62 6.00
N PHE A 57 -3.22 34.36 7.06
CA PHE A 57 -2.23 35.43 7.05
C PHE A 57 -1.41 35.44 8.35
N PRO A 58 -0.50 34.47 8.53
CA PRO A 58 0.28 34.32 9.77
C PRO A 58 1.26 35.47 10.01
N ASP A 59 1.86 36.04 8.95
CA ASP A 59 2.93 37.03 9.10
C ASP A 59 2.41 38.47 9.26
N LYS A 60 1.39 38.86 8.48
CA LYS A 60 0.83 40.22 8.47
C LYS A 60 -0.67 40.20 8.19
N PRO A 61 -1.48 40.99 8.90
CA PRO A 61 -2.93 41.03 8.66
C PRO A 61 -3.27 41.47 7.23
N LEU A 62 -4.42 41.00 6.74
CA LEU A 62 -4.96 41.41 5.46
C LEU A 62 -5.38 42.88 5.52
N THR A 63 -4.88 43.68 4.58
CA THR A 63 -5.34 45.06 4.41
C THR A 63 -6.60 45.10 3.55
N VAL A 64 -7.67 45.71 4.06
CA VAL A 64 -8.94 45.93 3.34
C VAL A 64 -9.21 47.42 3.21
N LYS A 65 -9.61 47.88 2.02
CA LYS A 65 -9.90 49.31 1.76
C LYS A 65 -11.39 49.62 1.66
N ASP A 66 -12.11 48.95 0.74
CA ASP A 66 -13.49 49.29 0.41
C ASP A 66 -14.44 48.13 0.70
N ASP A 67 -14.15 46.96 0.14
CA ASP A 67 -14.97 45.76 0.20
C ASP A 67 -14.11 44.50 0.45
N LEU A 68 -14.74 43.49 1.04
CA LEU A 68 -14.18 42.16 1.26
C LEU A 68 -15.22 41.11 0.90
N ASP A 69 -14.89 40.25 -0.04
CA ASP A 69 -15.63 39.04 -0.37
C ASP A 69 -14.79 37.82 0.01
N LEU A 70 -15.20 37.09 1.05
CA LEU A 70 -14.60 35.81 1.46
C LEU A 70 -15.52 34.67 1.01
N THR A 71 -15.03 33.80 0.13
CA THR A 71 -15.79 32.63 -0.35
C THR A 71 -15.05 31.34 -0.04
N PHE A 72 -15.80 30.27 0.26
CA PHE A 72 -15.22 28.94 0.50
C PHE A 72 -16.30 27.86 0.36
N ASP A 73 -15.86 26.65 0.05
CA ASP A 73 -16.72 25.47 0.09
C ASP A 73 -16.62 24.79 1.46
N LEU A 74 -17.77 24.48 2.05
CA LEU A 74 -17.93 23.83 3.36
C LEU A 74 -18.64 22.49 3.21
N SER A 75 -18.15 21.46 3.87
CA SER A 75 -18.86 20.22 4.14
C SER A 75 -18.69 19.80 5.60
N PHE A 76 -19.54 18.89 6.10
CA PHE A 76 -19.35 18.29 7.41
C PHE A 76 -18.76 16.89 7.28
N ALA A 77 -17.79 16.58 8.14
CA ALA A 77 -17.23 15.24 8.21
C ALA A 77 -18.28 14.28 8.78
N PRO A 78 -18.46 13.07 8.23
CA PRO A 78 -19.44 12.09 8.71
C PRO A 78 -19.07 11.56 10.11
N GLY A 79 -20.03 10.89 10.78
CA GLY A 79 -19.75 10.14 12.01
C GLY A 79 -19.79 10.91 13.32
N TYR A 80 -20.18 12.20 13.31
CA TYR A 80 -20.30 13.02 14.52
C TYR A 80 -21.75 13.34 14.90
N ASP A 81 -22.04 13.29 16.20
CA ASP A 81 -23.37 13.60 16.77
C ASP A 81 -23.59 15.12 16.95
N SER A 82 -22.53 15.92 16.82
CA SER A 82 -22.53 17.35 17.13
C SER A 82 -21.52 18.09 16.26
N TYR A 83 -21.99 19.17 15.62
CA TYR A 83 -21.18 20.06 14.76
C TYR A 83 -21.11 21.49 15.32
N PHE A 84 -21.41 21.69 16.60
CA PHE A 84 -21.35 23.01 17.21
C PHE A 84 -19.93 23.59 17.14
N GLY A 85 -19.78 24.85 16.74
CA GLY A 85 -18.51 25.58 16.86
C GLY A 85 -18.26 26.64 15.79
N TYR A 86 -17.12 27.31 15.91
CA TYR A 86 -16.64 28.37 15.02
C TYR A 86 -16.15 27.77 13.70
N ILE A 87 -16.76 28.20 12.59
CA ILE A 87 -16.26 27.94 11.23
C ILE A 87 -15.08 28.88 10.97
N PHE A 88 -15.27 30.18 11.17
CA PHE A 88 -14.18 31.15 11.17
C PHE A 88 -14.41 32.25 12.21
N ARG A 89 -13.31 32.91 12.57
CA ARG A 89 -13.26 34.18 13.29
C ARG A 89 -12.42 35.18 12.49
N ILE A 90 -12.97 36.38 12.30
CA ILE A 90 -12.26 37.55 11.78
C ILE A 90 -12.02 38.51 12.94
N THR A 91 -10.75 38.84 13.22
CA THR A 91 -10.37 39.79 14.28
C THR A 91 -9.70 41.02 13.67
N ASN A 92 -10.16 42.21 14.08
CA ASN A 92 -9.63 43.48 13.57
C ASN A 92 -8.51 44.07 14.44
N GLU A 93 -7.96 45.21 14.02
CA GLU A 93 -6.89 45.92 14.74
C GLU A 93 -7.26 46.37 16.17
N GLN A 94 -8.56 46.48 16.47
CA GLN A 94 -9.09 46.85 17.79
C GLN A 94 -9.39 45.61 18.67
N GLY A 95 -9.19 44.41 18.15
CA GLY A 95 -9.51 43.14 18.84
C GLY A 95 -10.99 42.77 18.81
N GLN A 96 -11.81 43.41 17.98
CA GLN A 96 -13.21 43.05 17.79
C GLN A 96 -13.34 41.84 16.87
N ASN A 97 -14.26 40.93 17.19
CA ASN A 97 -14.45 39.66 16.47
C ASN A 97 -15.74 39.67 15.64
N THR A 98 -15.65 39.10 14.45
CA THR A 98 -16.81 38.69 13.64
C THR A 98 -16.71 37.19 13.40
N ASP A 99 -17.71 36.46 13.89
CA ASP A 99 -17.66 35.00 13.96
C ASP A 99 -18.77 34.38 13.13
N LEU A 100 -18.45 33.35 12.36
CA LEU A 100 -19.42 32.46 11.76
C LEU A 100 -19.46 31.15 12.55
N ILE A 101 -20.57 30.88 13.23
CA ILE A 101 -20.71 29.75 14.16
C ILE A 101 -21.85 28.84 13.72
N TYR A 102 -21.61 27.53 13.68
CA TYR A 102 -22.68 26.55 13.56
C TYR A 102 -23.25 26.20 14.94
N SER A 103 -24.57 26.27 15.07
CA SER A 103 -25.30 25.89 16.28
C SER A 103 -26.12 24.64 16.05
N ASN A 104 -25.87 23.60 16.85
CA ASN A 104 -26.70 22.39 16.84
C ASN A 104 -28.12 22.65 17.36
N GLN A 105 -28.30 23.61 18.27
CA GLN A 105 -29.61 23.87 18.89
C GLN A 105 -30.60 24.42 17.86
N THR A 106 -30.13 25.33 17.02
CA THR A 106 -30.94 25.97 15.97
C THR A 106 -30.79 25.29 14.61
N GLN A 107 -29.85 24.33 14.48
CA GLN A 107 -29.41 23.73 13.23
C GLN A 107 -29.14 24.79 12.17
N SER A 108 -28.34 25.81 12.53
CA SER A 108 -28.05 26.94 11.66
C SER A 108 -26.62 27.43 11.80
N ILE A 109 -26.10 28.02 10.73
CA ILE A 109 -24.99 28.97 10.85
C ILE A 109 -25.54 30.32 11.29
N ASN A 110 -24.81 30.98 12.19
CA ASN A 110 -25.13 32.29 12.72
C ASN A 110 -23.90 33.18 12.58
N LEU A 111 -24.11 34.40 12.10
CA LEU A 111 -23.08 35.43 12.08
C LEU A 111 -23.21 36.31 13.34
N ILE A 112 -22.13 36.42 14.10
CA ILE A 112 -22.05 37.17 15.36
C ILE A 112 -21.00 38.27 15.21
N SER A 113 -21.28 39.45 15.77
CA SER A 113 -20.38 40.59 15.78
C SER A 113 -20.14 41.05 17.22
N GLY A 114 -18.95 40.82 17.75
CA GLY A 114 -18.67 41.03 19.18
C GLY A 114 -19.61 40.16 20.03
N ASP A 115 -20.45 40.80 20.83
CA ASP A 115 -21.39 40.14 21.74
C ASP A 115 -22.84 40.08 21.20
N GLU A 116 -23.07 40.50 19.94
CA GLU A 116 -24.41 40.62 19.36
C GLU A 116 -24.64 39.70 18.14
N TYR A 117 -25.81 39.06 18.09
CA TYR A 117 -26.27 38.39 16.88
C TYR A 117 -26.61 39.41 15.80
N THR A 118 -26.03 39.24 14.62
CA THR A 118 -26.29 40.15 13.48
C THR A 118 -27.70 39.99 12.88
N GLY A 119 -28.41 38.91 13.24
CA GLY A 119 -29.69 38.51 12.65
C GLY A 119 -29.57 37.69 11.37
N ILE A 120 -28.36 37.58 10.79
CA ILE A 120 -28.09 36.68 9.66
C ILE A 120 -27.99 35.24 10.20
N LEU A 121 -28.96 34.40 9.82
CA LEU A 121 -28.99 32.98 10.13
C LEU A 121 -29.43 32.18 8.92
N PHE A 122 -28.86 31.00 8.73
CA PHE A 122 -29.30 30.07 7.71
C PHE A 122 -29.38 28.65 8.25
N LYS A 123 -30.57 28.06 8.17
CA LYS A 123 -30.89 26.76 8.76
C LYS A 123 -30.59 25.63 7.79
N PHE A 124 -29.80 24.66 8.24
CA PHE A 124 -29.68 23.35 7.63
C PHE A 124 -29.32 22.31 8.69
N PRO A 125 -29.96 21.13 8.67
CA PRO A 125 -29.54 20.00 9.48
C PRO A 125 -28.17 19.47 8.97
N PRO A 126 -27.31 18.93 9.85
CA PRO A 126 -26.00 18.42 9.42
C PRO A 126 -26.07 17.36 8.32
N ALA A 127 -27.11 16.52 8.34
CA ALA A 127 -27.33 15.45 7.36
C ALA A 127 -27.44 15.94 5.90
N GLU A 128 -27.79 17.22 5.68
CA GLU A 128 -27.82 17.80 4.33
C GLU A 128 -26.43 18.20 3.82
N VAL A 129 -25.49 18.48 4.72
CA VAL A 129 -24.15 19.00 4.40
C VAL A 129 -23.07 17.94 4.55
N VAL A 130 -23.32 16.86 5.30
CA VAL A 130 -22.39 15.73 5.41
C VAL A 130 -22.15 15.11 4.03
N GLY A 131 -20.88 15.10 3.60
CA GLY A 131 -20.47 14.56 2.29
C GLY A 131 -20.90 15.40 1.09
N LYS A 132 -21.50 16.58 1.29
CA LYS A 132 -21.88 17.52 0.22
C LYS A 132 -21.23 18.88 0.44
N TRP A 133 -20.82 19.51 -0.65
CA TRP A 133 -20.18 20.82 -0.61
C TRP A 133 -21.20 21.95 -0.73
N TYR A 134 -21.18 22.87 0.22
CA TYR A 134 -21.97 24.10 0.23
C TYR A 134 -21.01 25.27 -0.04
N HIS A 135 -21.31 26.08 -1.03
CA HIS A 135 -20.53 27.26 -1.36
C HIS A 135 -21.00 28.45 -0.53
N LEU A 136 -20.18 28.95 0.39
CA LEU A 136 -20.48 30.11 1.23
C LEU A 136 -19.77 31.34 0.70
N GLN A 137 -20.47 32.48 0.73
CA GLN A 137 -19.92 33.80 0.43
C GLN A 137 -20.29 34.77 1.54
N PHE A 138 -19.28 35.27 2.25
CA PHE A 138 -19.36 36.37 3.20
C PHE A 138 -18.87 37.65 2.53
N SER A 139 -19.73 38.65 2.43
CA SER A 139 -19.44 39.94 1.79
C SER A 139 -19.57 41.07 2.80
N PHE A 140 -18.61 41.97 2.86
CA PHE A 140 -18.64 43.18 3.69
C PHE A 140 -18.22 44.42 2.91
N ASN A 141 -18.93 45.53 3.11
CA ASN A 141 -18.54 46.85 2.58
C ASN A 141 -18.22 47.82 3.72
N GLN A 142 -17.00 48.35 3.75
CA GLN A 142 -16.49 49.25 4.80
C GLN A 142 -17.29 50.56 4.90
N HIS A 143 -17.71 51.12 3.76
CA HIS A 143 -18.38 52.42 3.71
C HIS A 143 -19.84 52.34 4.17
N THR A 144 -20.58 51.33 3.70
CA THR A 144 -22.00 51.15 4.05
C THR A 144 -22.20 50.33 5.32
N ARG A 145 -21.17 49.59 5.76
CA ARG A 145 -21.22 48.55 6.82
C ARG A 145 -22.21 47.43 6.53
N ILE A 146 -22.62 47.28 5.28
CA ILE A 146 -23.53 46.20 4.88
C ILE A 146 -22.73 44.90 4.81
N THR A 147 -23.23 43.90 5.53
CA THR A 147 -22.78 42.52 5.45
C THR A 147 -23.84 41.66 4.81
N THR A 148 -23.43 40.80 3.90
CA THR A 148 -24.30 39.81 3.27
C THR A 148 -23.68 38.44 3.38
N LEU A 149 -24.49 37.44 3.69
CA LEU A 149 -24.12 36.03 3.60
C LEU A 149 -24.93 35.37 2.49
N LYS A 150 -24.27 34.63 1.60
CA LYS A 150 -24.93 33.79 0.60
C LYS A 150 -24.46 32.35 0.73
N ILE A 151 -25.34 31.41 0.39
CA ILE A 151 -25.06 29.99 0.38
C ILE A 151 -25.59 29.40 -0.92
N ASN A 152 -24.74 28.70 -1.68
CA ASN A 152 -25.06 28.17 -3.00
C ASN A 152 -25.67 29.24 -3.93
N GLY A 153 -25.13 30.46 -3.84
CA GLY A 153 -25.60 31.64 -4.59
C GLY A 153 -26.90 32.28 -4.06
N GLN A 154 -27.60 31.65 -3.11
CA GLN A 154 -28.83 32.19 -2.52
C GLN A 154 -28.53 33.10 -1.32
N PRO A 155 -29.17 34.28 -1.19
CA PRO A 155 -28.97 35.15 -0.04
C PRO A 155 -29.53 34.52 1.23
N ALA A 156 -28.66 34.28 2.21
CA ALA A 156 -29.03 33.84 3.56
C ALA A 156 -29.51 35.00 4.43
N GLY A 157 -28.93 36.19 4.24
CA GLY A 157 -29.33 37.40 4.94
C GLY A 157 -28.42 38.58 4.62
N SER A 158 -28.90 39.79 4.90
CA SER A 158 -28.13 41.02 4.79
C SER A 158 -28.48 41.94 5.94
N THR A 159 -27.48 42.58 6.54
CA THR A 159 -27.67 43.52 7.65
C THR A 159 -26.60 44.59 7.65
N THR A 160 -26.83 45.68 8.37
CA THR A 160 -25.81 46.70 8.64
C THR A 160 -25.14 46.37 9.97
N MET A 161 -23.83 46.15 9.99
CA MET A 161 -23.12 45.77 11.22
C MET A 161 -23.03 46.95 12.21
N PRO A 162 -23.10 46.66 13.53
CA PRO A 162 -22.96 47.69 14.56
C PRO A 162 -21.63 48.44 14.46
N ALA A 163 -20.55 47.71 14.15
CA ALA A 163 -19.19 48.22 13.98
C ALA A 163 -18.65 47.92 12.56
N ALA A 164 -17.64 48.68 12.13
CA ALA A 164 -16.90 48.36 10.90
C ALA A 164 -15.99 47.15 11.12
N LEU A 165 -15.73 46.37 10.06
CA LEU A 165 -14.82 45.23 10.14
C LEU A 165 -13.38 45.68 10.43
N GLY A 166 -13.00 46.91 10.10
CA GLY A 166 -11.64 47.44 10.29
C GLY A 166 -10.75 47.22 9.07
N ASN A 167 -9.59 47.86 9.06
CA ASN A 167 -8.72 47.89 7.87
C ASN A 167 -7.64 46.81 7.87
N GLN A 168 -7.37 46.18 9.02
CA GLN A 168 -6.36 45.13 9.17
C GLN A 168 -7.01 43.90 9.82
N LEU A 169 -7.12 42.82 9.06
CA LEU A 169 -7.89 41.65 9.46
C LEU A 169 -7.01 40.41 9.64
N HIS A 170 -7.23 39.71 10.75
CA HIS A 170 -6.79 38.33 10.94
C HIS A 170 -7.96 37.40 10.69
N ILE A 171 -7.82 36.47 9.74
CA ILE A 171 -8.88 35.53 9.35
C ILE A 171 -8.39 34.13 9.66
N ILE A 172 -9.03 33.48 10.64
CA ILE A 172 -8.68 32.15 11.11
C ILE A 172 -9.92 31.26 11.06
N PHE A 173 -9.78 30.09 10.44
CA PHE A 173 -10.81 29.04 10.43
C PHE A 173 -10.54 28.02 11.52
N GLY A 174 -11.61 27.48 12.13
CA GLY A 174 -11.53 26.45 13.16
C GLY A 174 -11.03 26.96 14.51
N ALA A 175 -10.07 26.24 15.11
CA ALA A 175 -9.46 26.66 16.36
C ALA A 175 -8.68 27.97 16.18
N ASN A 176 -8.69 28.83 17.18
CA ASN A 176 -8.01 30.12 17.15
C ASN A 176 -7.19 30.28 18.43
N HIS A 177 -5.90 30.58 18.27
CA HIS A 177 -4.92 30.81 19.34
C HIS A 177 -4.38 32.25 19.34
N TYR A 178 -4.99 33.15 18.55
CA TYR A 178 -4.50 34.51 18.35
C TYR A 178 -4.78 35.39 19.58
N LYS A 179 -3.71 35.77 20.30
CA LYS A 179 -3.72 36.69 21.44
C LYS A 179 -4.77 36.31 22.50
N HIS A 180 -5.76 37.18 22.74
CA HIS A 180 -6.83 36.99 23.73
C HIS A 180 -8.14 36.53 23.07
N SER A 181 -8.11 36.13 21.80
CA SER A 181 -9.30 35.76 21.01
C SER A 181 -9.48 34.25 20.86
N ASN A 182 -9.04 33.49 21.86
CA ASN A 182 -8.99 32.04 21.78
C ASN A 182 -10.37 31.40 21.62
N THR A 183 -10.50 30.51 20.65
CA THR A 183 -11.69 29.67 20.45
C THR A 183 -11.27 28.26 20.13
N TYR A 184 -11.75 27.30 20.92
CA TYR A 184 -11.38 25.90 20.71
C TYR A 184 -12.51 25.11 20.07
N ASP A 185 -13.77 25.52 20.21
CA ASP A 185 -14.90 24.74 19.70
C ASP A 185 -15.12 24.96 18.22
N LEU A 186 -14.92 23.93 17.41
CA LEU A 186 -15.19 23.94 15.98
C LEU A 186 -16.02 22.72 15.56
N PRO A 187 -16.79 22.80 14.47
CA PRO A 187 -17.33 21.62 13.81
C PRO A 187 -16.20 20.71 13.31
N SER A 188 -16.44 19.40 13.29
CA SER A 188 -15.68 18.51 12.40
C SER A 188 -16.12 18.77 10.97
N MET A 189 -15.48 19.76 10.33
CA MET A 189 -15.83 20.28 9.01
C MET A 189 -14.74 20.00 7.99
N ARG A 190 -15.09 20.12 6.71
CA ARG A 190 -14.17 20.07 5.57
C ARG A 190 -14.25 21.40 4.84
N LEU A 191 -13.11 21.95 4.46
CA LEU A 191 -13.00 23.18 3.68
C LEU A 191 -12.21 22.92 2.40
N ARG A 192 -12.55 23.65 1.34
CA ARG A 192 -11.73 23.79 0.14
C ARG A 192 -12.02 25.11 -0.54
N ASP A 193 -11.12 25.51 -1.44
CA ASP A 193 -11.29 26.69 -2.29
C ASP A 193 -11.62 27.98 -1.52
N VAL A 194 -10.79 28.29 -0.51
CA VAL A 194 -10.90 29.55 0.24
C VAL A 194 -10.35 30.69 -0.62
N GLN A 195 -11.20 31.65 -0.96
CA GLN A 195 -10.85 32.78 -1.82
C GLN A 195 -11.22 34.11 -1.17
N ILE A 196 -10.42 35.13 -1.47
CA ILE A 196 -10.67 36.50 -1.04
C ILE A 196 -10.64 37.41 -2.27
N ALA A 197 -11.71 38.17 -2.47
CA ALA A 197 -11.81 39.22 -3.47
C ALA A 197 -11.98 40.60 -2.81
N GLN A 198 -11.41 41.61 -3.47
CA GLN A 198 -11.60 43.03 -3.15
C GLN A 198 -11.76 43.80 -4.46
N ALA A 199 -12.59 44.83 -4.47
CA ALA A 199 -12.96 45.63 -5.64
C ALA A 199 -13.42 44.77 -6.83
N GLY A 200 -14.17 43.70 -6.55
CA GLY A 200 -14.66 42.76 -7.56
C GLY A 200 -13.60 41.87 -8.23
N LYS A 201 -12.36 41.84 -7.72
CA LYS A 201 -11.28 40.98 -8.24
C LYS A 201 -10.76 40.04 -7.15
N THR A 202 -10.72 38.74 -7.44
CA THR A 202 -10.06 37.74 -6.57
C THR A 202 -8.57 38.04 -6.46
N GLN A 203 -8.11 38.22 -5.23
CA GLN A 203 -6.71 38.51 -4.90
C GLN A 203 -5.99 37.29 -4.33
N TYR A 204 -6.69 36.42 -3.59
CA TYR A 204 -6.10 35.24 -2.97
C TYR A 204 -6.98 34.02 -3.21
N HIS A 205 -6.37 32.85 -3.40
CA HIS A 205 -7.07 31.57 -3.52
C HIS A 205 -6.21 30.43 -2.97
N TRP A 206 -6.59 29.93 -1.79
CA TRP A 206 -6.07 28.69 -1.22
C TRP A 206 -6.99 27.54 -1.61
N ALA A 207 -6.50 26.67 -2.48
CA ALA A 207 -7.27 25.52 -2.96
C ALA A 207 -7.42 24.44 -1.88
N LEU A 208 -6.49 24.37 -0.91
CA LEU A 208 -6.41 23.33 0.13
C LEU A 208 -6.29 21.93 -0.47
N ARG A 209 -5.38 21.77 -1.43
CA ARG A 209 -5.21 20.53 -2.22
C ARG A 209 -3.91 19.77 -1.91
N GLN A 210 -3.25 20.13 -0.81
CA GLN A 210 -2.02 19.48 -0.39
C GLN A 210 -2.26 18.02 -0.06
N HIS A 211 -1.23 17.22 -0.27
CA HIS A 211 -1.19 15.84 0.19
C HIS A 211 -0.77 15.76 1.67
N ASP A 212 0.23 16.54 2.06
CA ASP A 212 0.74 16.60 3.44
C ASP A 212 1.34 17.98 3.75
N GLY A 213 1.80 18.18 4.98
CA GLY A 213 2.45 19.40 5.46
C GLY A 213 1.50 20.31 6.25
N ASP A 214 2.05 21.40 6.78
CA ASP A 214 1.40 22.34 7.71
C ASP A 214 1.00 23.67 7.04
N ARG A 215 1.01 23.74 5.70
CA ARG A 215 0.90 25.00 4.94
C ARG A 215 0.17 24.82 3.61
N ASP A 216 -0.52 25.88 3.17
CA ASP A 216 -0.98 26.05 1.78
C ASP A 216 -0.44 27.38 1.23
N ILE A 217 -0.20 27.44 -0.07
CA ILE A 217 0.26 28.63 -0.78
C ILE A 217 -0.83 29.07 -1.75
N ASP A 218 -1.25 30.32 -1.63
CA ASP A 218 -2.30 30.85 -2.49
C ASP A 218 -1.86 30.89 -3.97
N LEU A 219 -2.79 30.59 -4.88
CA LEU A 219 -2.52 30.41 -6.31
C LEU A 219 -2.31 31.71 -7.09
N ILE A 220 -2.57 32.88 -6.49
CA ILE A 220 -2.58 34.18 -7.18
C ILE A 220 -1.38 35.04 -6.74
N ASN A 221 -1.19 35.22 -5.43
CA ASN A 221 -0.17 36.09 -4.83
C ASN A 221 0.94 35.32 -4.11
N HIS A 222 0.87 33.98 -4.04
CA HIS A 222 1.84 33.12 -3.34
C HIS A 222 2.01 33.42 -1.84
N SER A 223 0.99 33.99 -1.21
CA SER A 223 0.83 34.17 0.22
C SER A 223 0.68 32.83 0.92
N LYS A 224 1.42 32.67 2.03
CA LYS A 224 1.40 31.48 2.87
C LYS A 224 0.19 31.52 3.82
N ALA A 225 -0.57 30.43 3.85
CA ALA A 225 -1.43 30.09 4.98
C ALA A 225 -0.73 29.03 5.86
N GLU A 226 -0.97 29.09 7.16
CA GLU A 226 -0.43 28.16 8.16
C GLU A 226 -1.55 27.35 8.80
N ILE A 227 -1.31 26.05 8.94
CA ILE A 227 -2.32 25.08 9.32
C ILE A 227 -1.77 24.22 10.45
N GLU A 228 -2.46 24.25 11.59
CA GLU A 228 -2.13 23.41 12.74
C GLU A 228 -2.96 22.13 12.65
N HIS A 229 -2.35 20.97 12.89
CA HIS A 229 -2.99 19.65 12.88
C HIS A 229 -3.90 19.37 11.66
N PRO A 230 -3.39 19.50 10.42
CA PRO A 230 -4.18 19.28 9.22
C PRO A 230 -4.60 17.82 9.04
N ILE A 231 -5.82 17.60 8.54
CA ILE A 231 -6.23 16.33 7.95
C ILE A 231 -6.48 16.57 6.47
N TRP A 232 -5.45 16.35 5.65
CA TRP A 232 -5.55 16.51 4.20
C TRP A 232 -6.40 15.41 3.59
N LEU A 233 -7.46 15.78 2.88
CA LEU A 233 -8.37 14.82 2.26
C LEU A 233 -7.65 14.00 1.18
N ALA A 234 -6.78 14.60 0.38
CA ALA A 234 -6.04 13.88 -0.66
C ALA A 234 -5.29 12.66 -0.08
N LYS A 235 -4.61 12.83 1.06
CA LYS A 235 -3.97 11.73 1.80
C LYS A 235 -4.98 10.82 2.48
N ALA A 236 -5.97 11.35 3.19
CA ALA A 236 -6.94 10.55 3.95
C ALA A 236 -7.79 9.59 3.10
N TYR A 237 -7.97 9.87 1.80
CA TYR A 237 -8.65 8.98 0.86
C TYR A 237 -7.70 8.08 0.06
N SER A 238 -6.39 8.31 0.07
CA SER A 238 -5.41 7.53 -0.69
C SER A 238 -4.43 6.74 0.19
N GLU A 239 -4.34 7.03 1.48
CA GLU A 239 -3.44 6.35 2.40
C GLU A 239 -4.17 5.73 3.59
N TRP A 240 -3.79 4.49 3.92
CA TRP A 240 -4.24 3.82 5.12
C TRP A 240 -3.66 4.45 6.37
N ASN A 241 -4.52 4.68 7.36
CA ASN A 241 -4.14 5.14 8.69
C ASN A 241 -4.28 4.01 9.71
N THR A 242 -3.18 3.61 10.34
CA THR A 242 -3.20 2.62 11.43
C THR A 242 -3.82 3.23 12.67
N ARG A 243 -5.02 2.79 13.03
CA ARG A 243 -5.76 3.27 14.20
C ARG A 243 -5.34 2.57 15.48
N GLN A 244 -5.06 1.27 15.42
CA GLN A 244 -4.67 0.46 16.56
C GLN A 244 -3.74 -0.67 16.12
N THR A 245 -2.77 -0.97 16.99
CA THR A 245 -2.02 -2.23 16.99
C THR A 245 -2.16 -2.82 18.39
N LEU A 246 -2.58 -4.08 18.48
CA LEU A 246 -2.78 -4.75 19.76
C LEU A 246 -2.42 -6.23 19.67
N THR A 247 -2.12 -6.80 20.84
CA THR A 247 -1.75 -8.18 21.00
C THR A 247 -2.78 -8.88 21.87
N VAL A 248 -3.31 -10.01 21.38
CA VAL A 248 -4.39 -10.76 22.02
C VAL A 248 -3.92 -12.18 22.36
N ASN A 249 -4.22 -12.62 23.58
CA ASN A 249 -3.91 -13.98 24.03
C ASN A 249 -4.82 -15.00 23.31
N GLY A 250 -4.25 -16.05 22.73
CA GLY A 250 -4.96 -17.09 21.97
C GLY A 250 -5.05 -16.85 20.46
N ASN A 251 -5.65 -17.82 19.77
CA ASN A 251 -6.09 -17.71 18.38
C ASN A 251 -7.30 -16.78 18.32
N ALA A 252 -7.09 -15.49 18.06
CA ALA A 252 -8.15 -14.49 18.18
C ALA A 252 -9.26 -14.70 17.14
N GLY A 253 -10.51 -14.49 17.52
CA GLY A 253 -11.63 -14.37 16.58
C GLY A 253 -11.94 -12.91 16.28
N LEU A 254 -12.50 -12.63 15.10
CA LEU A 254 -12.80 -11.28 14.62
C LEU A 254 -14.19 -11.23 13.97
N THR A 255 -15.02 -10.25 14.35
CA THR A 255 -16.28 -9.95 13.66
C THR A 255 -16.62 -8.46 13.78
N PHE A 256 -17.52 -7.98 12.93
CA PHE A 256 -17.91 -6.58 12.85
C PHE A 256 -19.43 -6.39 12.94
N ASP A 257 -19.86 -5.65 13.97
CA ASP A 257 -21.22 -5.14 14.05
C ASP A 257 -21.34 -3.86 13.22
N LYS A 258 -21.81 -4.03 11.98
CA LYS A 258 -21.97 -2.93 11.01
C LYS A 258 -22.96 -1.85 11.45
N GLU A 259 -23.94 -2.18 12.29
CA GLU A 259 -24.96 -1.23 12.74
C GLU A 259 -24.40 -0.26 13.78
N LYS A 260 -23.63 -0.80 14.73
CA LYS A 260 -22.99 -0.01 15.79
C LYS A 260 -21.61 0.51 15.42
N GLY A 261 -20.95 -0.05 14.41
CA GLY A 261 -19.57 0.28 14.06
C GLY A 261 -18.58 -0.24 15.10
N ILE A 262 -18.80 -1.47 15.59
CA ILE A 262 -17.96 -2.10 16.61
C ILE A 262 -17.29 -3.32 16.01
N LEU A 263 -15.96 -3.33 16.05
CA LEU A 263 -15.16 -4.50 15.75
C LEU A 263 -14.95 -5.28 17.05
N TYR A 264 -15.46 -6.50 17.10
CA TYR A 264 -15.28 -7.40 18.23
C TYR A 264 -14.10 -8.33 17.96
N ILE A 265 -13.20 -8.41 18.93
CA ILE A 265 -12.02 -9.27 18.88
C ILE A 265 -12.06 -10.17 20.11
N THR A 266 -12.15 -11.48 19.90
CA THR A 266 -12.25 -12.46 20.98
C THR A 266 -10.88 -13.04 21.29
N GLY A 267 -10.44 -12.91 22.54
CA GLY A 267 -9.24 -13.54 23.09
C GLY A 267 -9.56 -14.68 24.05
N SER A 268 -8.51 -15.34 24.52
CA SER A 268 -8.58 -16.43 25.49
C SER A 268 -9.05 -15.97 26.87
N ASP A 269 -8.76 -14.72 27.22
CA ASP A 269 -8.99 -14.15 28.55
C ASP A 269 -9.90 -12.91 28.53
N SER A 270 -10.06 -12.25 27.38
CA SER A 270 -10.77 -10.98 27.26
C SER A 270 -11.53 -10.87 25.94
N LEU A 271 -12.62 -10.11 25.96
CA LEU A 271 -13.29 -9.59 24.77
C LEU A 271 -12.87 -8.14 24.55
N TYR A 272 -12.32 -7.84 23.38
CA TYR A 272 -11.95 -6.49 22.99
C TYR A 272 -13.01 -5.91 22.05
N GLN A 273 -13.29 -4.62 22.18
CA GLN A 273 -14.24 -3.88 21.37
C GLN A 273 -13.55 -2.62 20.85
N PHE A 274 -13.38 -2.53 19.55
CA PHE A 274 -12.92 -1.31 18.90
C PHE A 274 -14.12 -0.57 18.31
N SER A 275 -14.45 0.59 18.87
CA SER A 275 -15.46 1.50 18.37
C SER A 275 -14.86 2.39 17.30
N CYS A 276 -15.32 2.23 16.06
CA CYS A 276 -14.92 3.07 14.93
C CYS A 276 -15.27 4.54 15.22
N ASN A 277 -16.43 4.76 15.85
CA ASN A 277 -16.80 6.08 16.32
C ASN A 277 -15.89 6.53 17.47
N GLY A 278 -14.98 7.47 17.18
CA GLY A 278 -14.02 8.01 18.14
C GLY A 278 -12.75 7.17 18.34
N ASN A 279 -12.51 6.15 17.52
CA ASN A 279 -11.28 5.33 17.53
C ASN A 279 -10.91 4.79 18.91
N LYS A 280 -11.88 4.23 19.64
CA LYS A 280 -11.69 3.81 21.03
C LYS A 280 -11.66 2.29 21.15
N LEU A 281 -10.55 1.77 21.68
CA LEU A 281 -10.42 0.39 22.10
C LEU A 281 -10.83 0.23 23.57
N SER A 282 -11.66 -0.77 23.87
CA SER A 282 -11.93 -1.24 25.23
C SER A 282 -11.72 -2.75 25.32
N ALA A 283 -11.42 -3.24 26.52
CA ALA A 283 -11.28 -4.66 26.80
C ALA A 283 -12.09 -5.02 28.03
N VAL A 284 -12.80 -6.15 27.97
CA VAL A 284 -13.58 -6.70 29.07
C VAL A 284 -13.05 -8.09 29.38
N PRO A 285 -12.53 -8.35 30.59
CA PRO A 285 -12.03 -9.67 30.95
C PRO A 285 -13.19 -10.67 31.04
N LEU A 286 -12.96 -11.88 30.53
CA LEU A 286 -13.86 -13.01 30.68
C LEU A 286 -13.89 -13.45 32.15
N ALA A 287 -15.05 -13.91 32.61
CA ALA A 287 -15.17 -14.49 33.96
C ALA A 287 -14.38 -15.81 34.08
N GLN A 288 -14.19 -16.51 32.97
CA GLN A 288 -13.36 -17.71 32.87
C GLN A 288 -12.58 -17.68 31.55
N ALA A 289 -11.26 -17.80 31.64
CA ALA A 289 -10.41 -17.94 30.48
C ALA A 289 -10.68 -19.27 29.75
N ARG A 290 -10.49 -19.25 28.43
CA ARG A 290 -10.75 -20.37 27.51
C ARG A 290 -9.59 -20.49 26.54
N GLN A 291 -9.21 -21.71 26.20
CA GLN A 291 -8.17 -21.97 25.21
C GLN A 291 -8.78 -22.01 23.82
N LEU A 292 -8.50 -21.00 23.00
CA LEU A 292 -9.04 -20.87 21.64
C LEU A 292 -8.33 -21.82 20.67
N ALA A 293 -9.11 -22.62 19.94
CA ALA A 293 -8.60 -23.54 18.94
C ALA A 293 -7.87 -22.82 17.79
N PRO A 294 -6.78 -23.40 17.26
CA PRO A 294 -6.22 -23.00 15.97
C PRO A 294 -7.32 -22.98 14.89
N GLY A 295 -7.57 -21.81 14.30
CA GLY A 295 -8.67 -21.58 13.34
C GLY A 295 -9.98 -21.10 13.98
N ASN A 296 -9.93 -20.62 15.22
CA ASN A 296 -11.06 -20.03 15.94
C ASN A 296 -11.74 -18.90 15.16
N VAL A 297 -13.07 -18.98 15.02
CA VAL A 297 -13.88 -17.95 14.35
C VAL A 297 -14.97 -17.43 15.28
N THR A 298 -15.19 -16.13 15.25
CA THR A 298 -16.31 -15.47 15.91
C THR A 298 -17.12 -14.76 14.85
N GLU A 299 -18.45 -14.80 14.97
CA GLU A 299 -19.38 -14.08 14.10
C GLU A 299 -20.42 -13.34 14.96
N TYR A 300 -21.01 -12.27 14.42
CA TYR A 300 -22.06 -11.50 15.08
C TYR A 300 -23.44 -11.85 14.51
N ASP A 301 -24.33 -12.37 15.36
CA ASP A 301 -25.73 -12.57 15.00
C ASP A 301 -26.45 -11.22 15.09
N THR A 302 -26.74 -10.60 13.95
CA THR A 302 -27.40 -9.29 13.89
C THR A 302 -28.87 -9.33 14.32
N LYS A 303 -29.51 -10.51 14.39
CA LYS A 303 -30.89 -10.65 14.86
C LYS A 303 -30.98 -10.83 16.37
N ARG A 304 -30.12 -11.70 16.93
CA ARG A 304 -30.02 -11.94 18.38
C ARG A 304 -29.21 -10.86 19.09
N HIS A 305 -28.45 -10.05 18.35
CA HIS A 305 -27.49 -9.07 18.85
C HIS A 305 -26.43 -9.69 19.78
N GLN A 306 -25.94 -10.88 19.42
CA GLN A 306 -25.03 -11.67 20.25
C GLN A 306 -23.85 -12.21 19.44
N LEU A 307 -22.70 -12.33 20.09
CA LEU A 307 -21.53 -12.98 19.51
C LEU A 307 -21.70 -14.50 19.57
N MET A 308 -21.45 -15.15 18.44
CA MET A 308 -21.32 -16.59 18.33
C MET A 308 -19.87 -16.93 18.04
N ASN A 309 -19.35 -17.94 18.73
CA ASN A 309 -18.07 -18.54 18.42
C ASN A 309 -18.31 -20.00 18.06
N TYR A 310 -17.71 -20.46 16.98
CA TYR A 310 -18.01 -21.78 16.46
C TYR A 310 -16.76 -22.53 16.04
N PHE A 311 -16.89 -23.86 16.01
CA PHE A 311 -15.87 -24.78 15.52
C PHE A 311 -16.51 -25.79 14.58
N VAL A 312 -16.10 -25.72 13.30
CA VAL A 312 -16.76 -26.43 12.20
C VAL A 312 -16.68 -27.94 12.36
N ASP A 313 -15.50 -28.46 12.70
CA ASP A 313 -15.22 -29.90 12.78
C ASP A 313 -16.16 -30.64 13.77
N ASN A 314 -16.52 -29.97 14.86
CA ASN A 314 -17.40 -30.52 15.89
C ASN A 314 -18.84 -29.98 15.81
N GLN A 315 -19.14 -29.10 14.85
CA GLN A 315 -20.43 -28.43 14.71
C GLN A 315 -20.88 -27.75 16.02
N GLN A 316 -19.92 -27.21 16.77
CA GLN A 316 -20.15 -26.62 18.08
C GLN A 316 -20.31 -25.10 17.94
N VAL A 317 -21.36 -24.55 18.53
CA VAL A 317 -21.58 -23.10 18.67
C VAL A 317 -21.71 -22.71 20.13
N ALA A 318 -20.87 -21.78 20.56
CA ALA A 318 -20.88 -21.12 21.86
C ALA A 318 -21.36 -19.68 21.71
N TRP A 319 -22.21 -19.22 22.63
CA TRP A 319 -22.79 -17.88 22.63
C TRP A 319 -22.20 -17.07 23.78
N TYR A 320 -21.85 -15.81 23.53
CA TYR A 320 -21.34 -14.91 24.56
C TYR A 320 -22.48 -14.28 25.35
N ASN A 321 -22.35 -14.24 26.68
CA ASN A 321 -23.27 -13.54 27.58
C ASN A 321 -22.57 -12.31 28.17
N ASP A 322 -22.99 -11.11 27.79
CA ASP A 322 -22.37 -9.85 28.25
C ASP A 322 -22.48 -9.64 29.77
N ALA A 323 -23.59 -10.03 30.38
CA ALA A 323 -23.82 -9.81 31.82
C ALA A 323 -22.95 -10.73 32.69
N GLN A 324 -22.79 -11.99 32.26
CA GLN A 324 -21.98 -12.99 32.97
C GLN A 324 -20.50 -12.98 32.54
N ARG A 325 -20.20 -12.39 31.37
CA ARG A 325 -18.87 -12.42 30.72
C ARG A 325 -18.36 -13.85 30.51
N THR A 326 -19.26 -14.74 30.13
CA THR A 326 -19.02 -16.17 29.91
C THR A 326 -19.48 -16.61 28.53
N TRP A 327 -18.92 -17.72 28.06
CA TRP A 327 -19.38 -18.42 26.87
C TRP A 327 -20.24 -19.60 27.28
N SER A 328 -21.33 -19.86 26.53
CA SER A 328 -22.30 -20.91 26.89
C SER A 328 -21.78 -22.34 26.74
N LYS A 329 -20.66 -22.54 26.04
CA LYS A 329 -19.98 -23.83 25.88
C LYS A 329 -18.46 -23.65 26.05
N PRO A 330 -17.74 -24.69 26.51
CA PRO A 330 -16.28 -24.68 26.56
C PRO A 330 -15.69 -24.62 25.15
N SER A 331 -14.47 -24.10 25.04
CA SER A 331 -13.74 -24.10 23.77
C SER A 331 -13.12 -25.46 23.46
N GLU A 332 -12.87 -25.72 22.18
CA GLU A 332 -12.28 -26.96 21.66
C GLU A 332 -10.77 -27.10 21.95
N GLY A 333 -10.16 -26.13 22.64
CA GLY A 333 -8.82 -26.23 23.20
C GLY A 333 -7.74 -26.23 22.13
N ASN A 334 -6.96 -27.32 22.04
CA ASN A 334 -5.85 -27.46 21.08
C ASN A 334 -6.22 -28.25 19.82
N LYS A 335 -7.50 -28.50 19.56
CA LYS A 335 -7.92 -29.18 18.33
C LYS A 335 -7.58 -28.33 17.12
N ILE A 336 -6.90 -28.95 16.16
CA ILE A 336 -6.55 -28.32 14.89
C ILE A 336 -7.74 -28.49 13.95
N THR A 337 -8.25 -27.40 13.39
CA THR A 337 -9.36 -27.47 12.43
C THR A 337 -8.93 -28.04 11.07
N GLY A 338 -9.86 -28.74 10.42
CA GLY A 338 -9.80 -29.09 9.00
C GLY A 338 -10.27 -27.97 8.05
N PHE A 339 -10.74 -26.83 8.59
CA PHE A 339 -11.42 -25.76 7.87
C PHE A 339 -10.71 -24.41 8.02
N TRP A 340 -9.38 -24.36 8.00
CA TRP A 340 -8.65 -23.10 8.09
C TRP A 340 -9.07 -22.13 7.00
N GLN A 341 -9.29 -20.88 7.40
CA GLN A 341 -9.67 -19.77 6.52
C GLN A 341 -10.85 -20.07 5.59
N HIS A 342 -11.81 -20.90 6.02
CA HIS A 342 -13.10 -21.00 5.35
C HIS A 342 -13.76 -19.61 5.28
N ASN A 343 -14.53 -19.35 4.23
CA ASN A 343 -15.36 -18.16 4.20
C ASN A 343 -16.65 -18.40 4.98
N HIS A 344 -17.19 -17.35 5.56
CA HIS A 344 -18.46 -17.42 6.25
C HIS A 344 -19.20 -16.09 6.20
N PHE A 345 -20.52 -16.15 6.42
CA PHE A 345 -21.32 -14.97 6.74
C PHE A 345 -22.59 -15.37 7.49
N TYR A 346 -23.10 -14.45 8.31
CA TYR A 346 -24.43 -14.56 8.87
C TYR A 346 -25.50 -14.01 7.92
N SER A 347 -26.40 -14.88 7.47
CA SER A 347 -27.59 -14.54 6.68
C SER A 347 -28.74 -14.15 7.61
N SER A 348 -29.08 -12.86 7.62
CA SER A 348 -30.31 -12.39 8.27
C SER A 348 -31.57 -12.75 7.48
N TYR A 349 -31.45 -13.19 6.21
CA TYR A 349 -32.57 -13.64 5.39
C TYR A 349 -33.28 -14.85 6.01
N ASP A 350 -32.53 -15.87 6.43
CA ASP A 350 -33.02 -17.13 6.99
C ASP A 350 -32.45 -17.45 8.39
N SER A 351 -31.85 -16.46 9.05
CA SER A 351 -31.26 -16.58 10.40
C SER A 351 -30.23 -17.69 10.50
N SER A 352 -29.28 -17.74 9.57
CA SER A 352 -28.31 -18.83 9.48
C SER A 352 -26.89 -18.35 9.24
N LEU A 353 -25.93 -18.99 9.90
CA LEU A 353 -24.52 -18.91 9.55
C LEU A 353 -24.25 -19.87 8.38
N TYR A 354 -23.68 -19.36 7.29
CA TYR A 354 -23.20 -20.16 6.17
C TYR A 354 -21.67 -20.19 6.17
N ILE A 355 -21.10 -21.36 5.89
CA ILE A 355 -19.65 -21.64 5.85
C ILE A 355 -19.30 -22.30 4.53
N PHE A 356 -18.20 -21.87 3.91
CA PHE A 356 -17.78 -22.29 2.57
C PHE A 356 -16.29 -22.63 2.55
N GLY A 357 -15.99 -23.84 2.07
CA GLY A 357 -14.63 -24.26 1.81
C GLY A 357 -13.74 -24.29 3.05
N GLY A 358 -12.46 -24.06 2.86
CA GLY A 358 -11.41 -24.15 3.88
C GLY A 358 -10.33 -25.14 3.51
N TYR A 359 -9.28 -25.17 4.34
CA TYR A 359 -8.12 -26.03 4.17
C TYR A 359 -7.73 -26.68 5.48
N GLY A 360 -7.32 -27.94 5.44
CA GLY A 360 -6.75 -28.61 6.60
C GLY A 360 -6.44 -30.06 6.29
N HIS A 361 -5.58 -30.66 7.09
CA HIS A 361 -5.14 -32.05 6.88
C HIS A 361 -4.65 -32.33 5.45
N TYR A 362 -3.98 -31.35 4.82
CA TYR A 362 -3.49 -31.40 3.44
C TYR A 362 -4.58 -31.51 2.36
N HIS A 363 -5.79 -31.03 2.68
CA HIS A 363 -6.94 -31.09 1.79
C HIS A 363 -7.70 -29.76 1.79
N TYR A 364 -8.02 -29.25 0.59
CA TYR A 364 -8.98 -28.16 0.41
C TYR A 364 -10.37 -28.77 0.30
N THR A 365 -11.37 -28.13 0.91
CA THR A 365 -12.77 -28.57 0.80
C THR A 365 -13.61 -27.59 -0.01
N ALA A 366 -14.66 -28.12 -0.66
CA ALA A 366 -15.73 -27.34 -1.30
C ALA A 366 -17.06 -27.48 -0.54
N GLU A 367 -17.02 -27.99 0.69
CA GLU A 367 -18.20 -28.14 1.51
C GLU A 367 -18.88 -26.81 1.77
N VAL A 368 -20.22 -26.86 1.78
CA VAL A 368 -21.07 -25.77 2.24
C VAL A 368 -21.79 -26.27 3.48
N GLN A 369 -21.67 -25.54 4.59
CA GLN A 369 -22.34 -25.88 5.83
C GLN A 369 -23.25 -24.73 6.27
N GLN A 370 -24.32 -25.07 6.97
CA GLN A 370 -25.31 -24.13 7.48
C GLN A 370 -25.59 -24.45 8.95
N TYR A 371 -25.49 -23.43 9.80
CA TYR A 371 -26.02 -23.46 11.16
C TYR A 371 -27.19 -22.49 11.27
N SER A 372 -28.39 -23.02 11.50
CA SER A 372 -29.58 -22.21 11.71
C SER A 372 -29.64 -21.75 13.16
N THR A 373 -29.66 -20.44 13.37
CA THR A 373 -29.85 -19.84 14.71
C THR A 373 -31.33 -19.75 15.08
N ALA A 374 -32.26 -20.22 14.25
CA ALA A 374 -33.67 -20.29 14.63
C ALA A 374 -33.97 -21.51 15.52
N ASP A 375 -33.36 -22.65 15.22
CA ASP A 375 -33.59 -23.97 15.84
C ASP A 375 -32.30 -24.65 16.35
N ASP A 376 -31.17 -23.94 16.28
CA ASP A 376 -29.83 -24.39 16.69
C ASP A 376 -29.42 -25.72 16.02
N GLN A 377 -29.76 -25.89 14.73
CA GLN A 377 -29.42 -27.05 13.92
C GLN A 377 -28.28 -26.78 12.95
N TRP A 378 -27.33 -27.72 12.89
CA TRP A 378 -26.22 -27.71 11.94
C TRP A 378 -26.43 -28.76 10.85
N LYS A 379 -26.17 -28.42 9.59
CA LYS A 379 -26.27 -29.36 8.46
C LYS A 379 -25.32 -29.00 7.32
N THR A 380 -24.95 -30.01 6.53
CA THR A 380 -24.28 -29.80 5.23
C THR A 380 -25.32 -29.43 4.17
N VAL A 381 -25.02 -28.43 3.36
CA VAL A 381 -25.85 -27.96 2.26
C VAL A 381 -25.35 -28.56 0.95
N ILE A 382 -26.24 -29.22 0.22
CA ILE A 382 -25.96 -29.70 -1.13
C ILE A 382 -26.22 -28.55 -2.11
N ALA A 383 -25.16 -27.79 -2.42
CA ALA A 383 -25.26 -26.68 -3.34
C ALA A 383 -25.47 -27.16 -4.80
N LYS A 384 -26.28 -26.42 -5.55
CA LYS A 384 -26.58 -26.65 -6.97
C LYS A 384 -25.94 -25.59 -7.87
N GLY A 385 -26.10 -25.72 -9.19
CA GLY A 385 -25.64 -24.72 -10.15
C GLY A 385 -24.19 -24.94 -10.57
N ASP A 386 -23.44 -23.85 -10.71
CA ASP A 386 -22.04 -23.90 -11.13
C ASP A 386 -21.15 -24.52 -10.04
N LYS A 387 -20.02 -25.10 -10.46
CA LYS A 387 -19.11 -25.80 -9.54
C LYS A 387 -18.37 -24.79 -8.65
N PHE A 388 -18.57 -24.89 -7.33
CA PHE A 388 -17.65 -24.32 -6.34
C PHE A 388 -16.46 -25.27 -6.17
N SER A 389 -15.26 -24.81 -6.54
CA SER A 389 -14.05 -25.64 -6.44
C SER A 389 -13.41 -25.52 -5.06
N PRO A 390 -12.84 -26.61 -4.51
CA PRO A 390 -12.25 -26.61 -3.19
C PRO A 390 -11.17 -25.53 -3.00
N ARG A 391 -11.30 -24.70 -1.97
CA ARG A 391 -10.42 -23.54 -1.76
C ARG A 391 -10.49 -22.95 -0.35
N TYR A 392 -9.46 -22.19 0.01
CA TYR A 392 -9.41 -21.22 1.11
C TYR A 392 -8.89 -19.86 0.59
N MET A 393 -8.66 -18.87 1.46
CA MET A 393 -8.07 -17.56 1.09
C MET A 393 -8.84 -16.79 0.00
N ALA A 394 -10.15 -17.04 -0.11
CA ALA A 394 -11.03 -16.27 -0.98
C ALA A 394 -11.66 -15.12 -0.19
N ALA A 395 -12.14 -14.09 -0.90
CA ALA A 395 -12.92 -13.02 -0.29
C ALA A 395 -14.40 -13.34 -0.36
N LEU A 396 -15.13 -13.13 0.74
CA LEU A 396 -16.59 -13.22 0.76
C LEU A 396 -17.21 -11.89 1.20
N GLY A 397 -18.26 -11.47 0.49
CA GLY A 397 -19.10 -10.35 0.89
C GLY A 397 -20.58 -10.63 0.62
N ALA A 398 -21.43 -10.45 1.63
CA ALA A 398 -22.87 -10.66 1.52
C ALA A 398 -23.63 -9.38 1.17
N THR A 399 -24.80 -9.51 0.55
CA THR A 399 -25.75 -8.40 0.40
C THR A 399 -26.28 -7.96 1.78
N ASP A 400 -26.84 -6.75 1.85
CA ASP A 400 -27.23 -6.16 3.14
C ASP A 400 -28.24 -6.99 3.94
N ASN A 401 -29.16 -7.67 3.25
CA ASN A 401 -30.16 -8.57 3.82
C ASN A 401 -29.65 -10.03 3.93
N GLY A 402 -28.44 -10.33 3.45
CA GLY A 402 -27.85 -11.67 3.45
C GLY A 402 -28.60 -12.69 2.59
N ASP A 403 -29.39 -12.25 1.60
CA ASP A 403 -30.07 -13.18 0.67
C ASP A 403 -29.13 -13.82 -0.35
N SER A 404 -27.93 -13.27 -0.49
CA SER A 404 -26.90 -13.73 -1.40
C SER A 404 -25.51 -13.30 -0.93
N ALA A 405 -24.50 -14.05 -1.35
CA ALA A 405 -23.11 -13.76 -1.05
C ALA A 405 -22.21 -13.95 -2.27
N TYR A 406 -21.34 -12.98 -2.50
CA TYR A 406 -20.32 -13.03 -3.53
C TYR A 406 -19.04 -13.64 -2.95
N ILE A 407 -18.38 -14.50 -3.71
CA ILE A 407 -17.11 -15.14 -3.36
C ILE A 407 -16.13 -14.89 -4.50
N LEU A 408 -15.00 -14.25 -4.19
CA LEU A 408 -13.97 -13.90 -5.16
C LEU A 408 -12.68 -14.68 -4.89
N GLY A 409 -12.24 -15.40 -5.92
CA GLY A 409 -10.92 -16.01 -5.97
C GLY A 409 -10.68 -17.10 -4.92
N GLY A 410 -9.46 -17.12 -4.37
CA GLY A 410 -9.00 -18.12 -3.40
C GLY A 410 -7.81 -18.93 -3.90
N HIS A 411 -7.31 -19.84 -3.09
CA HIS A 411 -6.26 -20.79 -3.45
C HIS A 411 -6.72 -22.21 -3.16
N GLY A 412 -6.43 -23.16 -4.06
CA GLY A 412 -6.83 -24.55 -3.88
C GLY A 412 -6.66 -25.36 -5.15
N SER A 413 -7.33 -26.50 -5.25
CA SER A 413 -7.24 -27.37 -6.42
C SER A 413 -8.62 -27.88 -6.86
N ALA A 414 -8.72 -28.25 -8.13
CA ALA A 414 -9.98 -28.73 -8.70
C ALA A 414 -10.53 -30.01 -8.03
N THR A 415 -9.63 -30.81 -7.42
CA THR A 415 -9.92 -32.07 -6.72
C THR A 415 -9.95 -31.95 -5.19
N GLY A 416 -9.44 -30.84 -4.63
CA GLY A 416 -9.24 -30.67 -3.19
C GLY A 416 -7.93 -31.27 -2.67
N ASP A 417 -7.31 -32.19 -3.40
CA ASP A 417 -6.00 -32.73 -3.05
C ASP A 417 -4.91 -31.66 -3.26
N GLN A 418 -4.15 -31.36 -2.21
CA GLN A 418 -3.06 -30.38 -2.25
C GLN A 418 -1.90 -30.80 -3.16
N LEU A 419 -1.71 -32.10 -3.38
CA LEU A 419 -0.67 -32.61 -4.27
C LEU A 419 -1.02 -32.41 -5.74
N LEU A 420 -2.29 -32.17 -6.07
CA LEU A 420 -2.79 -32.12 -7.44
C LEU A 420 -3.04 -30.68 -7.89
N ASN A 421 -1.97 -30.04 -8.40
CA ASN A 421 -2.00 -28.74 -9.08
C ASN A 421 -2.78 -27.64 -8.32
N PRO A 422 -2.35 -27.26 -7.11
CA PRO A 422 -2.91 -26.12 -6.42
C PRO A 422 -2.62 -24.82 -7.19
N GLU A 423 -3.63 -23.97 -7.35
CA GLU A 423 -3.52 -22.67 -8.02
C GLU A 423 -4.40 -21.60 -7.35
N ASN A 424 -4.12 -20.34 -7.67
CA ASN A 424 -5.01 -19.23 -7.33
C ASN A 424 -6.18 -19.18 -8.31
N PHE A 425 -7.38 -19.10 -7.76
CA PHE A 425 -8.62 -18.85 -8.48
C PHE A 425 -8.87 -17.35 -8.60
N TYR A 426 -9.56 -16.97 -9.67
CA TYR A 426 -9.94 -15.59 -9.97
C TYR A 426 -11.40 -15.48 -10.47
N ASP A 427 -12.21 -16.50 -10.21
CA ASP A 427 -13.65 -16.48 -10.45
C ASP A 427 -14.38 -15.63 -9.40
N LEU A 428 -15.39 -14.88 -9.86
CA LEU A 428 -16.40 -14.30 -9.00
C LEU A 428 -17.64 -15.19 -9.07
N LEU A 429 -18.03 -15.72 -7.92
CA LEU A 429 -19.20 -16.58 -7.75
C LEU A 429 -20.25 -15.86 -6.91
N LEU A 430 -21.52 -16.10 -7.21
CA LEU A 430 -22.67 -15.67 -6.42
C LEU A 430 -23.37 -16.90 -5.84
N PHE A 431 -23.51 -16.96 -4.52
CA PHE A 431 -24.32 -17.94 -3.82
C PHE A 431 -25.70 -17.34 -3.51
N ASP A 432 -26.77 -17.98 -4.01
CA ASP A 432 -28.17 -17.63 -3.72
C ASP A 432 -28.64 -18.45 -2.51
N VAL A 433 -28.93 -17.78 -1.39
CA VAL A 433 -29.31 -18.43 -0.13
C VAL A 433 -30.64 -19.15 -0.25
N LYS A 434 -31.60 -18.60 -0.99
CA LYS A 434 -32.93 -19.21 -1.14
C LYS A 434 -32.86 -20.50 -1.96
N LYS A 435 -32.03 -20.54 -3.01
CA LYS A 435 -31.94 -21.67 -3.93
C LYS A 435 -30.85 -22.68 -3.54
N HIS A 436 -29.97 -22.31 -2.62
CA HIS A 436 -28.74 -23.04 -2.31
C HIS A 436 -27.97 -23.37 -3.60
N SER A 437 -27.70 -22.34 -4.41
CA SER A 437 -27.04 -22.52 -5.70
C SER A 437 -25.96 -21.49 -5.96
N PHE A 438 -24.85 -21.94 -6.55
CA PHE A 438 -23.81 -21.08 -7.08
C PHE A 438 -24.10 -20.69 -8.54
N LYS A 439 -23.78 -19.45 -8.87
CA LYS A 439 -23.70 -18.94 -10.23
C LYS A 439 -22.34 -18.27 -10.41
N LYS A 440 -21.57 -18.70 -11.39
CA LYS A 440 -20.36 -18.00 -11.80
C LYS A 440 -20.75 -16.75 -12.57
N ILE A 441 -20.27 -15.60 -12.10
CA ILE A 441 -20.48 -14.32 -12.76
C ILE A 441 -19.46 -14.18 -13.88
N TYR A 442 -18.17 -14.24 -13.54
CA TYR A 442 -17.07 -14.20 -14.49
C TYR A 442 -15.78 -14.80 -13.89
N THR A 443 -14.68 -14.76 -14.66
CA THR A 443 -13.31 -14.95 -14.17
C THR A 443 -12.47 -13.74 -14.56
N LEU A 444 -11.73 -13.17 -13.62
CA LEU A 444 -10.74 -12.12 -13.89
C LEU A 444 -9.56 -12.71 -14.66
N ASP A 445 -8.90 -11.86 -15.44
CA ASP A 445 -7.64 -12.23 -16.08
C ASP A 445 -6.58 -12.56 -15.02
N LYS A 446 -5.77 -13.58 -15.30
CA LYS A 446 -4.68 -13.96 -14.39
C LYS A 446 -3.66 -12.82 -14.35
N PRO A 447 -3.39 -12.22 -13.18
CA PRO A 447 -2.37 -11.18 -13.05
C PRO A 447 -0.96 -11.76 -13.29
N GLU A 448 0.00 -10.89 -13.61
CA GLU A 448 1.41 -11.30 -13.77
C GLU A 448 1.98 -11.91 -12.49
N VAL A 449 1.65 -11.31 -11.33
CA VAL A 449 1.99 -11.84 -10.01
C VAL A 449 0.76 -12.51 -9.42
N PRO A 450 0.80 -13.83 -9.14
CA PRO A 450 -0.32 -14.52 -8.53
C PRO A 450 -0.71 -13.90 -7.18
N MET A 451 -2.01 -13.76 -6.95
CA MET A 451 -2.53 -13.14 -5.73
C MET A 451 -3.70 -13.92 -5.14
N ALA A 452 -3.80 -13.89 -3.82
CA ALA A 452 -4.93 -14.35 -3.03
C ALA A 452 -5.71 -13.15 -2.46
N PHE A 453 -6.75 -13.43 -1.67
CA PHE A 453 -7.66 -12.41 -1.17
C PHE A 453 -7.83 -12.48 0.35
N GLY A 454 -8.10 -11.33 0.97
CA GLY A 454 -8.56 -11.26 2.35
C GLY A 454 -9.89 -12.01 2.51
N ASN A 455 -10.15 -12.59 3.69
CA ASN A 455 -11.28 -13.49 3.92
C ASN A 455 -12.65 -12.80 3.78
N ALA A 456 -12.71 -11.49 4.05
CA ALA A 456 -13.91 -10.66 3.92
C ALA A 456 -13.72 -9.51 2.93
N MET A 457 -14.76 -9.20 2.16
CA MET A 457 -14.86 -8.05 1.26
C MET A 457 -16.16 -7.28 1.44
N VAL A 458 -16.20 -6.06 0.92
CA VAL A 458 -17.36 -5.17 0.97
C VAL A 458 -18.09 -5.19 -0.37
N ILE A 459 -19.41 -5.36 -0.34
CA ILE A 459 -20.28 -5.30 -1.52
C ILE A 459 -21.04 -3.99 -1.53
N ASP A 460 -20.95 -3.25 -2.64
CA ASP A 460 -21.77 -2.08 -2.92
C ASP A 460 -22.75 -2.42 -4.04
N THR A 461 -23.98 -2.75 -3.65
CA THR A 461 -25.06 -3.08 -4.58
C THR A 461 -25.62 -1.87 -5.31
N LYS A 462 -25.39 -0.64 -4.82
CA LYS A 462 -25.86 0.58 -5.48
C LYS A 462 -24.97 0.93 -6.66
N GLU A 463 -23.66 0.85 -6.45
CA GLU A 463 -22.64 1.10 -7.47
C GLU A 463 -22.28 -0.16 -8.28
N HIS A 464 -22.93 -1.29 -8.02
CA HIS A 464 -22.62 -2.57 -8.65
C HIS A 464 -21.12 -2.93 -8.60
N SER A 465 -20.52 -2.74 -7.43
CA SER A 465 -19.07 -2.92 -7.22
C SER A 465 -18.75 -3.68 -5.94
N TYR A 466 -17.53 -4.19 -5.83
CA TYR A 466 -16.98 -4.74 -4.59
C TYR A 466 -15.63 -4.10 -4.27
N TYR A 467 -15.27 -4.14 -3.00
CA TYR A 467 -13.96 -3.73 -2.50
C TYR A 467 -13.34 -4.90 -1.75
N ALA A 468 -12.14 -5.32 -2.14
CA ALA A 468 -11.46 -6.46 -1.55
C ALA A 468 -9.99 -6.13 -1.28
N LEU A 469 -9.39 -6.81 -0.30
CA LEU A 469 -7.95 -6.81 -0.10
C LEU A 469 -7.35 -7.98 -0.88
N THR A 470 -6.25 -7.74 -1.58
CA THR A 470 -5.48 -8.78 -2.28
C THR A 470 -4.01 -8.71 -1.90
N TYR A 471 -3.31 -9.83 -1.96
CA TYR A 471 -1.90 -9.94 -1.56
C TYR A 471 -1.22 -11.09 -2.30
N ALA A 472 0.10 -11.01 -2.43
CA ALA A 472 0.90 -12.09 -2.99
C ALA A 472 1.04 -13.21 -1.95
N ASN A 473 0.59 -14.43 -2.29
CA ASN A 473 0.64 -15.59 -1.40
C ASN A 473 1.82 -16.53 -1.71
N ASP A 474 2.81 -16.05 -2.46
CA ASP A 474 4.04 -16.76 -2.82
C ASP A 474 5.25 -16.38 -1.93
N ARG A 475 5.06 -15.44 -0.99
CA ARG A 475 6.11 -14.86 -0.13
C ARG A 475 5.59 -14.55 1.28
N MET A 476 6.49 -14.52 2.26
CA MET A 476 6.13 -14.20 3.64
C MET A 476 5.98 -12.70 3.89
N GLU A 477 6.85 -11.90 3.30
CA GLU A 477 6.75 -10.43 3.32
C GLU A 477 5.92 -9.99 2.12
N SER A 478 4.62 -9.88 2.34
CA SER A 478 3.67 -9.40 1.33
C SER A 478 3.15 -8.02 1.71
N SER A 479 2.27 -7.49 0.88
CA SER A 479 1.50 -6.30 1.14
C SER A 479 0.02 -6.55 0.80
N LEU A 480 -0.88 -5.90 1.53
CA LEU A 480 -2.32 -5.86 1.25
C LEU A 480 -2.60 -4.66 0.35
N GLN A 481 -3.04 -4.92 -0.87
CA GLN A 481 -3.55 -3.92 -1.79
C GLN A 481 -5.08 -3.92 -1.77
N LEU A 482 -5.67 -2.74 -1.59
CA LEU A 482 -7.11 -2.58 -1.81
C LEU A 482 -7.41 -2.51 -3.32
N ILE A 483 -8.43 -3.24 -3.74
CA ILE A 483 -8.97 -3.19 -5.10
C ILE A 483 -10.46 -2.87 -5.07
N LYS A 484 -10.93 -2.14 -6.09
CA LYS A 484 -12.35 -2.03 -6.44
C LYS A 484 -12.60 -2.79 -7.73
N GLY A 485 -13.54 -3.73 -7.73
CA GLY A 485 -13.97 -4.45 -8.93
C GLY A 485 -15.47 -4.31 -9.20
N SER A 486 -15.90 -4.77 -10.38
CA SER A 486 -17.30 -4.73 -10.79
C SER A 486 -18.05 -6.00 -10.39
N LEU A 487 -19.32 -5.92 -9.99
CA LEU A 487 -20.16 -7.11 -9.81
C LEU A 487 -20.66 -7.70 -11.14
N ASP A 488 -20.42 -7.02 -12.26
CA ASP A 488 -20.96 -7.38 -13.58
C ASP A 488 -19.88 -7.70 -14.61
N LYS A 489 -18.68 -7.10 -14.50
CA LYS A 489 -17.59 -7.21 -15.48
C LYS A 489 -16.28 -7.70 -14.84
N PRO A 490 -15.45 -8.46 -15.57
CA PRO A 490 -14.18 -8.98 -15.07
C PRO A 490 -13.07 -7.91 -15.04
N GLU A 491 -13.30 -6.81 -14.31
CA GLU A 491 -12.37 -5.69 -14.21
C GLU A 491 -12.20 -5.24 -12.75
N TYR A 492 -11.00 -4.74 -12.43
CA TYR A 492 -10.71 -4.13 -11.14
C TYR A 492 -9.64 -3.03 -11.26
N THR A 493 -9.64 -2.11 -10.31
CA THR A 493 -8.66 -1.04 -10.16
C THR A 493 -8.05 -1.07 -8.77
N LYS A 494 -6.74 -0.89 -8.66
CA LYS A 494 -6.05 -0.72 -7.37
C LYS A 494 -6.36 0.66 -6.78
N LEU A 495 -6.65 0.72 -5.49
CA LEU A 495 -7.00 1.92 -4.75
C LEU A 495 -6.16 2.02 -3.48
N GLY A 496 -5.79 3.24 -3.10
CA GLY A 496 -4.96 3.52 -1.94
C GLY A 496 -3.59 2.83 -1.92
N ASN A 497 -2.72 3.24 -0.99
CA ASN A 497 -1.42 2.61 -0.79
C ASN A 497 -1.55 1.17 -0.24
N GLU A 498 -0.45 0.43 -0.32
CA GLU A 498 -0.40 -0.94 0.21
C GLU A 498 -0.12 -0.93 1.72
N ILE A 499 -0.67 -1.90 2.45
CA ILE A 499 -0.37 -2.12 3.87
C ILE A 499 0.63 -3.27 3.98
N PRO A 500 1.78 -3.12 4.66
CA PRO A 500 2.68 -4.25 4.93
C PRO A 500 1.96 -5.43 5.61
N TYR A 501 2.17 -6.63 5.09
CA TYR A 501 1.43 -7.82 5.52
C TYR A 501 2.33 -9.05 5.63
N GLN A 502 2.49 -9.53 6.87
CA GLN A 502 3.19 -10.76 7.18
C GLN A 502 2.28 -11.96 6.89
N PHE A 503 2.54 -12.64 5.78
CA PHE A 503 1.77 -13.78 5.33
C PHE A 503 2.45 -15.10 5.72
N TYR A 504 1.88 -15.80 6.70
CA TYR A 504 2.33 -17.11 7.16
C TYR A 504 1.22 -18.15 6.99
N ASP A 505 0.70 -18.28 5.77
CA ASP A 505 -0.37 -19.21 5.39
C ASP A 505 -1.54 -19.15 6.40
N ILE A 506 -1.96 -20.28 6.99
CA ILE A 506 -3.05 -20.39 7.95
C ILE A 506 -2.89 -19.54 9.23
N LYS A 507 -1.69 -19.04 9.54
CA LYS A 507 -1.43 -18.17 10.71
C LYS A 507 -1.76 -16.70 10.44
N SER A 508 -1.94 -16.30 9.18
CA SER A 508 -2.20 -14.92 8.79
C SER A 508 -3.54 -14.79 8.08
N THR A 509 -4.36 -13.83 8.52
CA THR A 509 -5.62 -13.50 7.83
C THR A 509 -5.77 -12.00 7.70
N ALA A 510 -6.57 -11.57 6.72
CA ALA A 510 -6.93 -10.17 6.54
C ALA A 510 -8.42 -10.08 6.20
N SER A 511 -9.10 -9.07 6.74
CA SER A 511 -10.54 -8.84 6.53
C SER A 511 -10.79 -7.37 6.24
N LEU A 512 -11.72 -7.10 5.33
CA LEU A 512 -12.17 -5.74 5.01
C LEU A 512 -13.63 -5.54 5.43
N TYR A 513 -13.89 -4.45 6.15
CA TYR A 513 -15.22 -4.02 6.57
C TYR A 513 -15.51 -2.59 6.11
N TYR A 514 -16.78 -2.20 6.13
CA TYR A 514 -17.22 -0.85 5.81
C TYR A 514 -18.07 -0.27 6.93
N TYR A 515 -17.66 0.89 7.46
CA TYR A 515 -18.42 1.64 8.46
C TYR A 515 -19.16 2.80 7.80
N ALA A 516 -20.42 2.57 7.46
CA ALA A 516 -21.23 3.52 6.69
C ALA A 516 -21.43 4.89 7.37
N LYS A 517 -21.57 4.93 8.70
CA LYS A 517 -21.78 6.20 9.44
C LYS A 517 -20.54 7.09 9.41
N GLY A 518 -19.34 6.51 9.36
CA GLY A 518 -18.07 7.23 9.26
C GLY A 518 -17.54 7.37 7.83
N GLN A 519 -18.19 6.71 6.85
CA GLN A 519 -17.72 6.61 5.46
C GLN A 519 -16.25 6.19 5.40
N GLU A 520 -15.92 5.07 6.04
CA GLU A 520 -14.55 4.54 6.06
C GLU A 520 -14.54 3.03 5.82
N LEU A 521 -13.51 2.56 5.12
CA LEU A 521 -13.16 1.15 5.04
C LEU A 521 -12.19 0.81 6.18
N ILE A 522 -12.32 -0.40 6.71
CA ILE A 522 -11.53 -0.90 7.84
C ILE A 522 -10.85 -2.19 7.40
N ALA A 523 -9.53 -2.16 7.24
CA ALA A 523 -8.70 -3.33 6.96
C ALA A 523 -8.10 -3.83 8.28
N VAL A 524 -8.36 -5.09 8.60
CA VAL A 524 -7.86 -5.74 9.82
C VAL A 524 -7.01 -6.93 9.44
N SER A 525 -5.74 -6.93 9.86
CA SER A 525 -4.83 -8.07 9.67
C SER A 525 -4.55 -8.76 11.00
N LEU A 526 -4.61 -10.10 11.01
CA LEU A 526 -4.28 -10.95 12.15
C LEU A 526 -3.05 -11.78 11.80
N TYR A 527 -2.12 -11.90 12.74
CA TYR A 527 -1.00 -12.85 12.69
C TYR A 527 -0.86 -13.57 14.02
N THR A 528 -1.07 -14.89 14.04
CA THR A 528 -0.92 -15.70 15.24
C THR A 528 0.47 -16.33 15.31
N SER A 529 1.27 -15.88 16.28
CA SER A 529 2.61 -16.38 16.58
C SER A 529 2.58 -17.78 17.23
N GLU A 530 3.74 -18.44 17.31
CA GLU A 530 3.86 -19.80 17.86
C GLU A 530 3.47 -19.93 19.34
N ASN A 531 3.53 -18.83 20.09
CA ASN A 531 3.14 -18.79 21.50
C ASN A 531 1.61 -18.70 21.70
N ASN A 532 0.81 -18.94 20.65
CA ASN A 532 -0.65 -18.74 20.64
C ASN A 532 -1.02 -17.31 21.04
N VAL A 533 -0.31 -16.33 20.50
CA VAL A 533 -0.58 -14.91 20.69
C VAL A 533 -0.82 -14.29 19.32
N THR A 534 -1.94 -13.57 19.17
CA THR A 534 -2.35 -12.96 17.91
C THR A 534 -2.06 -11.46 17.93
N GLU A 535 -1.23 -11.01 16.99
CA GLU A 535 -1.06 -9.60 16.68
C GLU A 535 -2.17 -9.14 15.73
N ILE A 536 -2.74 -7.98 16.02
CA ILE A 536 -3.85 -7.40 15.25
C ILE A 536 -3.52 -5.96 14.90
N LYS A 537 -3.63 -5.62 13.62
CA LYS A 537 -3.53 -4.24 13.14
C LYS A 537 -4.85 -3.80 12.52
N ILE A 538 -5.37 -2.66 12.96
CA ILE A 538 -6.61 -2.06 12.47
C ILE A 538 -6.24 -0.79 11.71
N ASN A 539 -6.48 -0.80 10.40
CA ASN A 539 -6.19 0.30 9.49
C ASN A 539 -7.49 0.85 8.90
N THR A 540 -7.60 2.16 8.75
CA THR A 540 -8.77 2.78 8.10
C THR A 540 -8.38 3.72 6.96
N ILE A 541 -9.25 3.82 5.96
CA ILE A 541 -9.14 4.75 4.82
C ILE A 541 -10.52 5.33 4.53
N LEU A 542 -10.59 6.61 4.15
CA LEU A 542 -11.88 7.25 3.86
C LEU A 542 -12.51 6.70 2.58
N PHE A 543 -13.84 6.68 2.55
CA PHE A 543 -14.65 6.15 1.47
C PHE A 543 -15.43 7.27 0.74
N PRO A 544 -15.47 7.27 -0.61
CA PRO A 544 -14.83 6.31 -1.50
C PRO A 544 -13.32 6.58 -1.61
N PRO A 545 -12.46 5.56 -1.51
CA PRO A 545 -11.03 5.76 -1.60
C PRO A 545 -10.63 6.27 -3.00
N ALA A 546 -9.61 7.12 -3.00
CA ALA A 546 -9.05 7.69 -4.21
C ALA A 546 -8.26 6.62 -4.99
N LEU A 547 -8.25 6.76 -6.32
CA LEU A 547 -7.26 6.10 -7.15
C LEU A 547 -5.87 6.48 -6.64
N LEU A 548 -4.94 5.53 -6.67
CA LEU A 548 -3.51 5.85 -6.59
C LEU A 548 -3.20 6.78 -7.77
N MET A 549 -3.21 8.09 -7.51
CA MET A 549 -2.70 9.03 -8.49
C MET A 549 -1.20 8.77 -8.54
N PRO A 550 -0.60 8.51 -9.72
CA PRO A 550 0.84 8.59 -9.82
C PRO A 550 1.25 9.95 -9.26
N GLU A 551 2.37 10.00 -8.50
CA GLU A 551 3.00 11.29 -8.15
C GLU A 551 2.90 12.17 -9.39
N GLU A 552 2.35 13.37 -9.25
CA GLU A 552 2.30 14.32 -10.35
C GLU A 552 3.74 14.43 -10.86
N SER A 553 4.07 13.68 -11.91
CA SER A 553 5.19 13.99 -12.76
C SER A 553 4.86 15.40 -13.16
N VAL A 554 5.67 16.36 -12.72
CA VAL A 554 5.66 17.71 -13.26
C VAL A 554 5.59 17.47 -14.74
N VAL A 555 4.41 17.68 -15.34
CA VAL A 555 4.26 17.54 -16.77
C VAL A 555 5.14 18.67 -17.25
N GLU A 556 6.39 18.35 -17.59
CA GLU A 556 7.23 19.21 -18.38
C GLU A 556 6.34 19.49 -19.58
N ARG A 557 5.72 20.67 -19.58
CA ARG A 557 4.95 21.17 -20.70
C ARG A 557 5.95 21.20 -21.80
N ASN A 558 5.95 20.15 -22.60
CA ASN A 558 6.98 19.95 -23.58
C ASN A 558 6.65 20.93 -24.70
N TYR A 559 7.20 22.13 -24.57
CA TYR A 559 7.06 23.24 -25.52
C TYR A 559 7.55 22.81 -26.90
N GLU A 560 8.28 21.70 -27.01
CA GLU A 560 8.63 21.07 -28.28
C GLU A 560 7.41 20.72 -29.12
N TYR A 561 6.31 20.17 -28.59
CA TYR A 561 5.12 19.89 -29.41
C TYR A 561 4.43 21.17 -29.90
N LEU A 562 4.49 22.25 -29.10
CA LEU A 562 3.99 23.58 -29.45
C LEU A 562 4.90 24.24 -30.50
N LEU A 563 6.22 24.04 -30.40
CA LEU A 563 7.23 24.46 -31.37
C LEU A 563 7.14 23.67 -32.67
N TRP A 564 6.96 22.36 -32.65
CA TRP A 564 6.69 21.50 -33.82
C TRP A 564 5.34 21.85 -34.45
N GLY A 565 4.32 22.16 -33.64
CA GLY A 565 3.04 22.70 -34.10
C GLY A 565 3.19 24.06 -34.80
N LEU A 566 3.99 24.97 -34.25
CA LEU A 566 4.31 26.25 -34.88
C LEU A 566 5.18 26.08 -36.13
N LEU A 567 6.12 25.12 -36.15
CA LEU A 567 6.99 24.82 -37.28
C LEU A 567 6.20 24.18 -38.45
N THR A 568 5.27 23.28 -38.13
CA THR A 568 4.36 22.69 -39.13
C THR A 568 3.39 23.74 -39.66
N LEU A 569 2.83 24.61 -38.82
CA LEU A 569 1.95 25.69 -39.25
C LEU A 569 2.69 26.72 -40.12
N THR A 570 3.91 27.11 -39.75
CA THR A 570 4.74 28.03 -40.53
C THR A 570 5.20 27.40 -41.85
N THR A 571 5.61 26.13 -41.87
CA THR A 571 5.94 25.43 -43.14
C THR A 571 4.72 25.23 -44.03
N LEU A 572 3.51 25.04 -43.47
CA LEU A 572 2.26 24.99 -44.25
C LEU A 572 1.92 26.36 -44.85
N LEU A 573 2.09 27.44 -44.08
CA LEU A 573 1.88 28.83 -44.52
C LEU A 573 2.93 29.26 -45.57
N ILE A 574 4.20 28.85 -45.40
CA ILE A 574 5.29 29.06 -46.36
C ILE A 574 5.04 28.21 -47.62
N GLY A 575 4.59 26.96 -47.51
CA GLY A 575 4.23 26.12 -48.65
C GLY A 575 3.04 26.67 -49.45
N LEU A 576 2.08 27.30 -48.78
CA LEU A 576 0.97 28.02 -49.41
C LEU A 576 1.43 29.32 -50.08
N SER A 577 2.42 30.03 -49.51
CA SER A 577 2.98 31.25 -50.12
C SER A 577 3.91 30.94 -51.32
N PHE A 578 4.69 29.85 -51.26
CA PHE A 578 5.56 29.39 -52.34
C PHE A 578 4.80 28.79 -53.54
N ARG A 579 3.57 28.29 -53.35
CA ARG A 579 2.67 27.97 -54.48
C ARG A 579 2.16 29.19 -55.25
N ARG A 580 2.30 30.41 -54.71
CA ARG A 580 1.95 31.67 -55.40
C ARG A 580 3.14 32.37 -56.07
N LYS A 581 4.37 31.87 -55.91
CA LYS A 581 5.57 32.45 -56.54
C LYS A 581 6.53 31.35 -57.01
N GLN A 582 6.17 30.67 -58.10
CA GLN A 582 7.16 30.03 -58.95
C GLN A 582 7.46 30.95 -60.13
N GLN A 583 8.49 31.79 -59.97
CA GLN A 583 9.36 32.20 -61.07
C GLN A 583 10.79 32.35 -60.54
N ALA A 584 11.67 31.58 -61.17
CA ALA A 584 13.12 31.70 -61.29
C ALA A 584 14.03 31.60 -60.03
N GLN A 585 14.87 30.55 -60.08
CA GLN A 585 16.20 30.37 -59.47
C GLN A 585 17.18 31.52 -59.81
N PRO A 586 18.39 31.67 -59.17
CA PRO A 586 19.31 30.62 -58.71
C PRO A 586 20.09 30.86 -57.39
N ALA A 587 20.85 29.84 -56.98
CA ALA A 587 21.66 29.74 -55.76
C ALA A 587 22.90 30.65 -55.75
N PRO A 588 23.43 31.00 -54.55
CA PRO A 588 24.78 30.54 -54.22
C PRO A 588 25.03 30.12 -52.75
N VAL A 589 25.91 29.11 -52.63
CA VAL A 589 27.02 28.89 -51.68
C VAL A 589 26.77 29.00 -50.17
N ILE A 590 26.81 27.83 -49.51
CA ILE A 590 26.85 27.65 -48.05
C ILE A 590 28.30 27.68 -47.56
N ALA A 591 28.64 28.60 -46.66
CA ALA A 591 29.82 28.51 -45.81
C ALA A 591 29.48 27.60 -44.61
N VAL A 592 30.24 26.52 -44.45
CA VAL A 592 30.08 25.55 -43.36
C VAL A 592 30.77 26.10 -42.12
N TYR A 593 29.98 26.47 -41.10
CA TYR A 593 30.45 26.52 -39.72
C TYR A 593 30.29 25.12 -39.11
N HIS A 594 31.39 24.45 -38.80
CA HIS A 594 31.37 23.29 -37.91
C HIS A 594 31.06 23.77 -36.49
N LEU A 595 29.80 23.61 -36.08
CA LEU A 595 29.47 23.46 -34.67
C LEU A 595 29.69 22.00 -34.29
N PRO A 596 30.28 21.69 -33.11
CA PRO A 596 30.43 20.32 -32.65
C PRO A 596 29.06 19.67 -32.55
N ALA A 597 28.96 18.41 -33.01
CA ALA A 597 27.75 17.63 -32.85
C ALA A 597 27.36 17.58 -31.36
N PRO A 598 26.07 17.81 -31.00
CA PRO A 598 25.62 17.43 -29.67
C PRO A 598 25.83 15.91 -29.53
N PRO A 599 26.28 15.41 -28.37
CA PRO A 599 26.46 13.99 -28.16
C PRO A 599 25.13 13.28 -28.43
N LYS A 600 25.06 12.56 -29.55
CA LYS A 600 24.00 11.60 -29.85
C LYS A 600 24.26 10.36 -29.01
N GLN A 601 23.93 10.43 -27.74
CA GLN A 601 23.61 9.29 -26.90
C GLN A 601 23.10 9.85 -25.57
N ALA A 602 21.79 9.78 -25.38
CA ALA A 602 21.29 9.60 -24.02
C ALA A 602 21.94 8.30 -23.48
N PRO A 603 22.35 8.24 -22.20
CA PRO A 603 22.78 6.98 -21.63
C PRO A 603 21.62 6.01 -21.78
N VAL A 604 21.81 4.99 -22.62
CA VAL A 604 20.97 3.82 -22.59
C VAL A 604 21.22 3.23 -21.21
N PHE A 605 20.25 3.32 -20.32
CA PHE A 605 20.22 2.46 -19.14
C PHE A 605 20.29 1.03 -19.65
N ARG A 606 21.48 0.42 -19.58
CA ARG A 606 21.56 -1.03 -19.48
C ARG A 606 20.94 -1.33 -18.14
N ILE A 607 19.72 -1.86 -18.15
CA ILE A 607 19.38 -2.90 -17.17
C ILE A 607 20.55 -3.87 -17.29
N LEU A 608 21.39 -3.98 -16.26
CA LEU A 608 22.35 -5.06 -16.21
C LEU A 608 21.52 -6.33 -16.22
N GLU A 609 21.41 -6.95 -17.40
CA GLU A 609 21.16 -8.38 -17.49
C GLU A 609 22.06 -9.02 -16.44
N LEU A 610 21.50 -9.93 -15.62
CA LEU A 610 22.29 -10.75 -14.70
C LEU A 610 23.58 -11.12 -15.43
N PRO A 611 24.77 -10.86 -14.86
CA PRO A 611 26.01 -11.17 -15.55
C PRO A 611 25.91 -12.61 -16.00
N ALA A 612 25.87 -12.80 -17.33
CA ALA A 612 25.86 -14.12 -17.92
C ALA A 612 27.04 -14.87 -17.28
N PRO A 613 26.87 -16.15 -16.88
CA PRO A 613 27.92 -16.89 -16.21
C PRO A 613 29.21 -16.70 -16.99
N VAL A 614 30.21 -16.16 -16.28
CA VAL A 614 31.51 -15.71 -16.83
C VAL A 614 32.17 -16.82 -17.67
N GLU A 615 31.76 -18.06 -17.45
CA GLU A 615 31.99 -19.18 -18.36
C GLU A 615 30.70 -19.97 -18.61
N LYS A 616 30.36 -20.23 -19.88
CA LYS A 616 29.34 -21.22 -20.27
C LYS A 616 29.88 -22.63 -20.02
N LYS A 617 29.97 -23.01 -18.74
CA LYS A 617 30.21 -24.38 -18.32
C LYS A 617 28.90 -25.17 -18.35
N LYS A 618 29.00 -26.48 -18.56
CA LYS A 618 27.84 -27.34 -18.80
C LYS A 618 26.95 -27.46 -17.57
N ALA A 619 27.53 -27.45 -16.38
CA ALA A 619 26.83 -27.48 -15.10
C ALA A 619 27.30 -26.36 -14.17
N ALA A 620 26.44 -25.91 -13.27
CA ALA A 620 26.72 -24.82 -12.36
C ALA A 620 26.04 -24.98 -11.00
N ILE A 621 26.73 -24.61 -9.93
CA ILE A 621 26.20 -24.47 -8.57
C ILE A 621 26.35 -23.01 -8.17
N TYR A 622 25.23 -22.37 -7.85
CA TYR A 622 25.16 -21.01 -7.34
C TYR A 622 24.77 -21.02 -5.85
N LEU A 623 25.65 -20.47 -5.02
CA LEU A 623 25.50 -20.29 -3.59
C LEU A 623 25.31 -18.81 -3.22
N PHE A 624 25.67 -17.87 -4.10
CA PHE A 624 25.33 -16.44 -3.96
C PHE A 624 23.91 -16.17 -4.48
N GLY A 625 23.10 -15.50 -3.67
CA GLY A 625 21.66 -15.36 -3.84
C GLY A 625 20.90 -16.62 -3.45
N HIS A 626 19.96 -17.04 -4.30
CA HIS A 626 19.19 -18.27 -4.11
C HIS A 626 20.03 -19.50 -4.45
N PHE A 627 19.94 -20.55 -3.62
CA PHE A 627 20.57 -21.84 -3.88
C PHE A 627 20.06 -22.44 -5.20
N THR A 628 20.90 -22.41 -6.23
CA THR A 628 20.54 -22.86 -7.58
C THR A 628 21.55 -23.85 -8.11
N VAL A 629 21.09 -24.97 -8.67
CA VAL A 629 21.94 -26.02 -9.22
C VAL A 629 21.46 -26.38 -10.62
N ILE A 630 22.32 -26.20 -11.62
CA ILE A 630 22.09 -26.49 -13.03
C ILE A 630 22.87 -27.75 -13.41
N ASP A 631 22.19 -28.77 -13.92
CA ASP A 631 22.81 -30.01 -14.42
C ASP A 631 23.59 -29.81 -15.72
N LYS A 632 24.37 -30.82 -16.14
CA LYS A 632 25.18 -30.77 -17.36
C LYS A 632 24.35 -30.67 -18.65
N GLU A 633 23.05 -30.93 -18.58
CA GLU A 633 22.07 -30.77 -19.64
C GLU A 633 21.44 -29.37 -19.66
N GLY A 634 21.74 -28.51 -18.68
CA GLY A 634 21.24 -27.14 -18.57
C GLY A 634 19.91 -27.01 -17.81
N ASN A 635 19.43 -28.06 -17.14
CA ASN A 635 18.20 -28.02 -16.36
C ASN A 635 18.47 -27.58 -14.92
N ASP A 636 17.54 -26.78 -14.36
CA ASP A 636 17.52 -26.50 -12.93
C ASP A 636 17.08 -27.74 -12.14
N ILE A 637 18.03 -28.34 -11.42
CA ILE A 637 17.84 -29.51 -10.57
C ILE A 637 17.85 -29.17 -9.07
N SER A 638 17.74 -27.90 -8.70
CA SER A 638 17.74 -27.44 -7.29
C SER A 638 16.72 -28.18 -6.44
N LYS A 639 15.55 -28.48 -7.02
CA LYS A 639 14.44 -29.21 -6.37
C LYS A 639 14.78 -30.66 -5.98
N LEU A 640 15.84 -31.25 -6.56
CA LEU A 640 16.28 -32.60 -6.19
C LEU A 640 16.96 -32.62 -4.81
N PHE A 641 17.48 -31.49 -4.36
CA PHE A 641 18.03 -31.34 -3.01
C PHE A 641 16.89 -31.15 -2.01
N SER A 642 16.34 -32.25 -1.50
CA SER A 642 15.41 -32.18 -0.36
C SER A 642 16.07 -31.45 0.82
N PRO A 643 15.31 -30.85 1.76
CA PRO A 643 15.88 -30.00 2.82
C PRO A 643 17.07 -30.63 3.56
N LEU A 644 16.97 -31.90 3.93
CA LEU A 644 18.05 -32.64 4.61
C LEU A 644 19.23 -32.96 3.69
N VAL A 645 18.99 -33.23 2.39
CA VAL A 645 20.05 -33.47 1.40
C VAL A 645 20.77 -32.17 1.04
N LYS A 646 20.02 -31.05 0.95
CA LYS A 646 20.57 -29.69 0.80
C LYS A 646 21.47 -29.33 1.97
N GLU A 647 21.00 -29.52 3.21
CA GLU A 647 21.81 -29.23 4.41
C GLU A 647 23.08 -30.10 4.47
N LEU A 648 22.96 -31.40 4.18
CA LEU A 648 24.10 -32.32 4.09
C LEU A 648 25.10 -31.89 3.00
N PHE A 649 24.61 -31.51 1.82
CA PHE A 649 25.43 -31.00 0.74
C PHE A 649 26.19 -29.73 1.16
N LEU A 650 25.50 -28.75 1.73
CA LEU A 650 26.09 -27.48 2.13
C LEU A 650 27.12 -27.67 3.26
N LEU A 651 26.84 -28.53 4.24
CA LEU A 651 27.82 -28.89 5.28
C LEU A 651 29.11 -29.44 4.67
N ILE A 652 29.02 -30.37 3.72
CA ILE A 652 30.22 -30.97 3.11
C ILE A 652 30.91 -29.94 2.21
N CYS A 653 30.15 -29.24 1.35
CA CYS A 653 30.66 -28.27 0.39
C CYS A 653 31.40 -27.11 1.08
N LEU A 654 30.76 -26.43 2.04
CA LEU A 654 31.35 -25.29 2.74
C LEU A 654 32.56 -25.69 3.60
N HIS A 655 32.56 -26.89 4.18
CA HIS A 655 33.74 -27.43 4.89
C HIS A 655 34.83 -27.99 3.95
N SER A 656 34.59 -28.04 2.65
CA SER A 656 35.58 -28.40 1.62
C SER A 656 36.14 -27.18 0.87
N CYS A 657 35.49 -26.02 0.96
CA CYS A 657 35.94 -24.75 0.38
C CYS A 657 36.98 -24.02 1.25
N PHE A 658 37.61 -22.98 0.71
CA PHE A 658 38.51 -22.07 1.43
C PHE A 658 39.67 -22.76 2.19
N GLY A 659 40.26 -23.80 1.60
CA GLY A 659 41.37 -24.55 2.21
C GLY A 659 40.99 -25.36 3.46
N ARG A 660 39.69 -25.51 3.76
CA ARG A 660 39.20 -26.31 4.90
C ARG A 660 39.43 -27.81 4.66
N LYS A 661 39.60 -28.56 5.76
CA LYS A 661 40.02 -29.99 5.72
C LYS A 661 38.84 -30.98 5.61
N GLY A 662 37.64 -30.54 5.24
CA GLY A 662 36.43 -31.36 5.25
C GLY A 662 35.77 -31.47 6.63
N ILE A 663 34.68 -32.25 6.70
CA ILE A 663 33.86 -32.44 7.91
C ILE A 663 33.81 -33.91 8.34
N SER A 664 33.91 -34.20 9.64
CA SER A 664 33.88 -35.58 10.13
C SER A 664 32.47 -36.18 10.09
N SER A 665 32.43 -37.51 10.04
CA SER A 665 31.18 -38.28 10.09
C SER A 665 30.38 -38.04 11.37
N GLU A 666 31.10 -37.86 12.47
CA GLU A 666 30.57 -37.61 13.81
C GLU A 666 29.94 -36.21 13.86
N LYS A 667 30.61 -35.20 13.29
CA LYS A 667 30.11 -33.83 13.29
C LYS A 667 28.88 -33.65 12.39
N ILE A 668 28.86 -34.29 11.21
CA ILE A 668 27.65 -34.35 10.37
C ILE A 668 26.48 -34.93 11.17
N ASN A 669 26.72 -36.03 11.90
CA ASN A 669 25.67 -36.69 12.66
C ASN A 669 25.16 -35.84 13.81
N GLU A 670 26.06 -35.17 14.52
CA GLU A 670 25.74 -34.26 15.61
C GLU A 670 24.88 -33.10 15.14
N ILE A 671 25.16 -32.52 13.97
CA ILE A 671 24.42 -31.39 13.42
C ILE A 671 23.05 -31.82 12.88
N LEU A 672 23.02 -32.81 11.98
CA LEU A 672 21.80 -33.17 11.25
C LEU A 672 20.83 -34.07 12.02
N TRP A 673 21.32 -34.84 13.01
CA TRP A 673 20.52 -35.81 13.76
C TRP A 673 20.78 -35.72 15.27
N THR A 674 20.73 -34.49 15.80
CA THR A 674 20.74 -34.22 17.24
C THR A 674 19.72 -35.09 17.98
N GLY A 675 20.12 -35.70 19.09
CA GLY A 675 19.25 -36.53 19.93
C GLY A 675 18.94 -37.94 19.41
N ARG A 676 19.43 -38.34 18.23
CA ARG A 676 19.28 -39.72 17.73
C ARG A 676 20.42 -40.64 18.19
N SER A 677 20.13 -41.95 18.24
CA SER A 677 21.17 -42.94 18.54
C SER A 677 22.26 -42.91 17.46
N VAL A 678 23.50 -43.22 17.84
CA VAL A 678 24.65 -43.26 16.92
C VAL A 678 24.39 -44.22 15.74
N LYS A 679 23.69 -45.33 16.01
CA LYS A 679 23.32 -46.33 14.99
C LYS A 679 22.33 -45.75 13.97
N ASP A 680 21.30 -45.05 14.43
CA ASP A 680 20.27 -44.49 13.56
C ASP A 680 20.79 -43.29 12.76
N ALA A 681 21.60 -42.43 13.38
CA ALA A 681 22.26 -41.33 12.68
C ALA A 681 23.19 -41.84 11.57
N LYS A 682 23.96 -42.92 11.83
CA LYS A 682 24.82 -43.55 10.82
C LYS A 682 24.01 -44.13 9.65
N ASN A 683 22.89 -44.79 9.92
CA ASN A 683 22.01 -45.34 8.88
C ASN A 683 21.40 -44.23 8.02
N ASN A 684 20.84 -43.19 8.65
CA ASN A 684 20.27 -42.04 7.95
C ASN A 684 21.31 -41.28 7.11
N ARG A 685 22.52 -41.08 7.63
CA ARG A 685 23.62 -40.49 6.86
C ARG A 685 23.93 -41.31 5.62
N SER A 686 24.03 -42.63 5.76
CA SER A 686 24.40 -43.52 4.65
C SER A 686 23.37 -43.44 3.52
N VAL A 687 22.07 -43.42 3.85
CA VAL A 687 20.98 -43.26 2.88
C VAL A 687 21.02 -41.89 2.20
N ASN A 688 21.16 -40.80 2.96
CA ASN A 688 21.20 -39.46 2.38
C ASN A 688 22.48 -39.20 1.57
N MET A 689 23.59 -39.85 1.92
CA MET A 689 24.82 -39.81 1.13
C MET A 689 24.65 -40.45 -0.25
N VAL A 690 23.89 -41.55 -0.35
CA VAL A 690 23.56 -42.18 -1.64
C VAL A 690 22.67 -41.24 -2.47
N LYS A 691 21.64 -40.64 -1.85
CA LYS A 691 20.79 -39.65 -2.54
C LYS A 691 21.61 -38.47 -3.07
N LEU A 692 22.52 -37.95 -2.25
CA LEU A 692 23.41 -36.86 -2.65
C LEU A 692 24.28 -37.25 -3.84
N LYS A 693 24.92 -38.43 -3.81
CA LYS A 693 25.74 -38.93 -4.92
C LYS A 693 24.96 -39.01 -6.24
N ASN A 694 23.74 -39.54 -6.21
CA ASN A 694 22.87 -39.63 -7.40
C ASN A 694 22.55 -38.24 -8.00
N ILE A 695 22.49 -37.20 -7.17
CA ILE A 695 22.28 -35.82 -7.65
C ILE A 695 23.59 -35.27 -8.23
N LEU A 696 24.72 -35.48 -7.54
CA LEU A 696 26.04 -35.01 -7.99
C LEU A 696 26.46 -35.62 -9.33
N GLU A 697 26.08 -36.87 -9.62
CA GLU A 697 26.31 -37.54 -10.92
C GLU A 697 25.68 -36.82 -12.13
N LYS A 698 24.68 -35.96 -11.89
CA LYS A 698 24.05 -35.14 -12.93
C LYS A 698 24.84 -33.87 -13.26
N LEU A 699 25.75 -33.44 -12.37
CA LEU A 699 26.51 -32.19 -12.54
C LEU A 699 27.74 -32.39 -13.40
N GLY A 700 28.47 -33.49 -13.22
CA GLY A 700 29.73 -33.73 -13.91
C GLY A 700 30.67 -34.55 -13.04
N ASP A 701 31.95 -34.47 -13.34
CA ASP A 701 32.97 -35.21 -12.58
C ASP A 701 33.17 -34.55 -11.20
N TYR A 702 32.98 -35.35 -10.15
CA TYR A 702 33.14 -34.93 -8.76
C TYR A 702 33.88 -35.98 -7.95
N SER A 703 34.60 -35.54 -6.92
CA SER A 703 35.21 -36.40 -5.92
C SER A 703 34.57 -36.15 -4.56
N LEU A 704 33.81 -37.14 -4.07
CA LEU A 704 33.26 -37.17 -2.72
C LEU A 704 33.91 -38.29 -1.92
N ALA A 705 35.02 -37.97 -1.27
CA ALA A 705 35.86 -38.94 -0.58
C ALA A 705 36.04 -38.61 0.90
N LYS A 706 36.36 -39.63 1.69
CA LYS A 706 36.70 -39.50 3.11
C LYS A 706 38.23 -39.52 3.27
N GLU A 707 38.84 -38.35 3.35
CA GLU A 707 40.28 -38.17 3.53
C GLU A 707 40.58 -37.89 5.01
N ASN A 708 41.54 -38.61 5.61
CA ASN A 708 41.93 -38.42 7.02
C ASN A 708 40.73 -38.36 7.99
N GLY A 709 39.73 -39.20 7.76
CA GLY A 709 38.53 -39.26 8.60
C GLY A 709 37.45 -38.20 8.31
N LYS A 710 37.66 -37.31 7.33
CA LYS A 710 36.76 -36.20 7.00
C LYS A 710 36.25 -36.29 5.56
N TRP A 711 34.97 -36.04 5.37
CA TRP A 711 34.35 -35.94 4.05
C TRP A 711 34.76 -34.64 3.38
N LYS A 712 35.22 -34.75 2.14
CA LYS A 712 35.48 -33.64 1.25
C LYS A 712 34.76 -33.83 -0.07
N LEU A 713 34.26 -32.73 -0.60
CA LEU A 713 33.66 -32.63 -1.92
C LEU A 713 34.49 -31.67 -2.76
N THR A 714 35.00 -32.15 -3.88
CA THR A 714 35.60 -31.33 -4.93
C THR A 714 34.94 -31.63 -6.26
N PHE A 715 34.88 -30.62 -7.12
CA PHE A 715 34.40 -30.73 -8.48
C PHE A 715 35.56 -30.48 -9.44
N GLU A 716 35.55 -31.14 -10.59
CA GLU A 716 36.50 -30.85 -11.66
C GLU A 716 36.22 -29.46 -12.28
N GLU A 717 37.03 -29.06 -13.26
CA GLU A 717 36.94 -27.72 -13.87
C GLU A 717 35.63 -27.49 -14.66
N ASP A 718 34.96 -28.55 -15.10
CA ASP A 718 33.76 -28.52 -15.95
C ASP A 718 32.47 -28.13 -15.21
N VAL A 719 32.46 -28.24 -13.88
CA VAL A 719 31.34 -27.79 -13.02
C VAL A 719 31.66 -26.42 -12.44
N TYR A 720 30.88 -25.41 -12.81
CA TYR A 720 31.03 -24.07 -12.24
C TYR A 720 30.50 -24.05 -10.79
N VAL A 721 31.23 -23.43 -9.87
CA VAL A 721 30.77 -23.18 -8.49
C VAL A 721 31.13 -21.75 -8.15
N ASP A 722 30.12 -20.90 -7.97
CA ASP A 722 30.32 -19.45 -7.79
C ASP A 722 31.14 -19.11 -6.54
N LEU A 723 30.99 -19.84 -5.44
CA LEU A 723 31.78 -19.68 -4.22
C LEU A 723 33.27 -20.02 -4.44
N ARG A 724 33.55 -21.03 -5.28
CA ARG A 724 34.93 -21.37 -5.67
C ARG A 724 35.52 -20.27 -6.54
N HIS A 725 34.73 -19.77 -7.49
CA HIS A 725 35.16 -18.68 -8.37
C HIS A 725 35.42 -17.39 -7.59
N CYS A 726 34.52 -17.02 -6.67
CA CYS A 726 34.71 -15.91 -5.73
C CYS A 726 36.05 -16.03 -4.99
N HIS A 727 36.36 -17.20 -4.42
CA HIS A 727 37.65 -17.41 -3.75
C HIS A 727 38.87 -17.24 -4.68
N GLN A 728 38.78 -17.71 -5.93
CA GLN A 728 39.84 -17.52 -6.92
C GLN A 728 40.04 -16.03 -7.26
N LEU A 729 38.95 -15.28 -7.44
CA LEU A 729 38.98 -13.85 -7.73
C LEU A 729 39.56 -13.03 -6.56
N ILE A 730 39.25 -13.42 -5.32
CA ILE A 730 39.85 -12.85 -4.12
C ILE A 730 41.37 -13.05 -4.13
N GLN A 731 41.85 -14.27 -4.43
CA GLN A 731 43.29 -14.56 -4.49
C GLN A 731 44.02 -13.84 -5.63
N GLN A 732 43.35 -13.67 -6.76
CA GLN A 732 43.89 -12.97 -7.94
C GLN A 732 43.74 -11.45 -7.85
N GLN A 733 43.05 -10.93 -6.84
CA GLN A 733 42.71 -9.50 -6.69
C GLN A 733 41.95 -8.91 -7.89
N HIS A 734 41.12 -9.72 -8.55
CA HIS A 734 40.32 -9.32 -9.70
C HIS A 734 38.95 -8.75 -9.24
N ILE A 735 38.96 -7.52 -8.72
CA ILE A 735 37.80 -6.95 -8.02
C ILE A 735 36.58 -6.73 -8.93
N SER A 736 36.77 -6.31 -10.19
CA SER A 736 35.65 -6.07 -11.11
C SER A 736 34.84 -7.33 -11.43
N GLN A 737 35.50 -8.47 -11.58
CA GLN A 737 34.83 -9.77 -11.75
C GLN A 737 34.22 -10.26 -10.42
N LEU A 738 34.85 -9.94 -9.28
CA LEU A 738 34.33 -10.28 -7.97
C LEU A 738 32.98 -9.59 -7.70
N VAL A 739 32.86 -8.30 -8.04
CA VAL A 739 31.60 -7.53 -8.00
C VAL A 739 30.51 -8.23 -8.83
N GLN A 740 30.84 -8.75 -10.01
CA GLN A 740 29.85 -9.47 -10.84
C GLN A 740 29.35 -10.77 -10.20
N VAL A 741 30.23 -11.53 -9.53
CA VAL A 741 29.83 -12.76 -8.82
C VAL A 741 28.95 -12.42 -7.61
N CYS A 742 29.35 -11.41 -6.84
CA CYS A 742 28.67 -10.95 -5.63
C CYS A 742 27.35 -10.21 -5.91
N GLY A 743 27.20 -9.57 -7.07
CA GLY A 743 25.98 -8.89 -7.50
C GLY A 743 24.76 -9.81 -7.69
N ARG A 744 24.93 -11.14 -7.59
CA ARG A 744 23.81 -12.09 -7.53
C ARG A 744 23.09 -12.10 -6.17
N GLY A 745 23.70 -11.55 -5.12
CA GLY A 745 23.16 -11.52 -3.76
C GLY A 745 24.09 -12.15 -2.72
N GLY A 746 23.72 -12.03 -1.44
CA GLY A 746 24.47 -12.58 -0.31
C GLY A 746 24.56 -14.12 -0.33
N LEU A 747 25.44 -14.70 0.48
CA LEU A 747 25.60 -16.17 0.54
C LEU A 747 24.32 -16.82 1.09
N LEU A 748 23.63 -17.62 0.28
CA LEU A 748 22.47 -18.44 0.65
C LEU A 748 21.38 -17.64 1.39
N MET A 749 20.85 -16.58 0.76
CA MET A 749 19.97 -15.57 1.39
C MET A 749 18.73 -16.15 2.07
N GLU A 750 18.12 -17.21 1.52
CA GLU A 750 16.90 -17.84 2.07
C GLU A 750 17.18 -19.14 2.86
N THR A 751 18.42 -19.34 3.32
CA THR A 751 18.80 -20.56 4.03
C THR A 751 19.36 -20.22 5.40
N ASP A 752 18.61 -20.59 6.44
CA ASP A 752 18.93 -20.28 7.84
C ASP A 752 19.20 -21.56 8.63
N TYR A 753 20.48 -21.93 8.70
CA TYR A 753 20.97 -22.98 9.60
C TYR A 753 21.88 -22.34 10.63
N SER A 754 21.72 -22.70 11.91
CA SER A 754 22.51 -22.13 13.00
C SER A 754 24.03 -22.30 12.85
N TRP A 755 24.48 -23.35 12.15
CA TRP A 755 25.91 -23.57 11.87
C TRP A 755 26.43 -22.76 10.67
N LEU A 756 25.53 -22.24 9.83
CA LEU A 756 25.84 -21.50 8.60
C LEU A 756 26.19 -20.04 8.88
N ASP A 757 25.66 -19.45 9.96
CA ASP A 757 25.86 -18.04 10.33
C ASP A 757 27.33 -17.65 10.39
N LYS A 758 28.18 -18.52 10.94
CA LYS A 758 29.62 -18.26 11.02
C LYS A 758 30.27 -18.18 9.63
N PHE A 759 29.84 -19.02 8.67
CA PHE A 759 30.34 -18.96 7.31
C PHE A 759 29.87 -17.70 6.57
N LYS A 760 28.59 -17.33 6.72
CA LYS A 760 28.04 -16.10 6.16
C LYS A 760 28.81 -14.89 6.70
N SER A 761 28.93 -14.78 8.02
CA SER A 761 29.64 -13.69 8.70
C SER A 761 31.11 -13.58 8.27
N ASP A 762 31.87 -14.69 8.28
CA ASP A 762 33.29 -14.67 7.87
C ASP A 762 33.46 -14.18 6.42
N LEU A 763 32.62 -14.65 5.50
CA LEU A 763 32.66 -14.26 4.09
C LEU A 763 32.20 -12.82 3.87
N CYS A 764 31.11 -12.39 4.52
CA CYS A 764 30.63 -11.00 4.47
C CYS A 764 31.74 -10.04 4.91
N THR A 765 32.39 -10.31 6.05
CA THR A 765 33.48 -9.48 6.55
C THR A 765 34.67 -9.43 5.58
N GLU A 766 35.06 -10.56 4.98
CA GLU A 766 36.16 -10.58 4.00
C GLU A 766 35.82 -9.75 2.75
N LEU A 767 34.62 -9.94 2.19
CA LEU A 767 34.18 -9.24 0.97
C LEU A 767 33.97 -7.74 1.17
N LEU A 768 33.34 -7.33 2.28
CA LEU A 768 33.14 -5.91 2.59
C LEU A 768 34.49 -5.19 2.73
N ASN A 769 35.45 -5.79 3.44
CA ASN A 769 36.80 -5.21 3.56
C ASN A 769 37.51 -5.03 2.20
N ILE A 770 37.31 -5.98 1.28
CA ILE A 770 37.88 -5.91 -0.07
C ILE A 770 37.21 -4.78 -0.88
N PHE A 771 35.88 -4.71 -0.86
CA PHE A 771 35.14 -3.70 -1.62
C PHE A 771 35.33 -2.29 -1.06
N THR A 772 35.31 -2.10 0.26
CA THR A 772 35.61 -0.81 0.89
C THR A 772 37.00 -0.32 0.50
N ARG A 773 38.04 -1.17 0.61
CA ARG A 773 39.39 -0.80 0.18
C ARG A 773 39.46 -0.43 -1.31
N TYR A 774 38.78 -1.19 -2.15
CA TYR A 774 38.73 -0.92 -3.58
C TYR A 774 38.12 0.45 -3.90
N LEU A 775 37.00 0.79 -3.24
CA LEU A 775 36.36 2.10 -3.37
C LEU A 775 37.26 3.21 -2.82
N ASP A 776 37.86 3.04 -1.63
CA ASP A 776 38.74 4.05 -1.04
C ASP A 776 39.96 4.36 -1.91
N GLU A 777 40.54 3.36 -2.57
CA GLU A 777 41.73 3.53 -3.41
C GLU A 777 41.43 4.03 -4.84
N HIS A 778 40.24 3.74 -5.38
CA HIS A 778 39.96 3.90 -6.82
C HIS A 778 38.70 4.71 -7.16
N ALA A 779 37.85 5.10 -6.19
CA ALA A 779 36.55 5.72 -6.49
C ALA A 779 36.64 6.97 -7.39
N GLU A 780 37.69 7.78 -7.29
CA GLU A 780 37.88 8.96 -8.15
C GLU A 780 38.16 8.62 -9.62
N GLN A 781 38.63 7.40 -9.90
CA GLN A 781 39.00 6.93 -11.23
C GLN A 781 37.91 6.07 -11.88
N LEU A 782 36.96 5.57 -11.09
CA LEU A 782 35.86 4.73 -11.55
C LEU A 782 34.73 5.55 -12.13
N GLN A 783 33.99 4.95 -13.07
CA GLN A 783 32.73 5.55 -13.51
C GLN A 783 31.67 5.42 -12.41
N PRO A 784 30.74 6.38 -12.27
CA PRO A 784 29.67 6.32 -11.27
C PRO A 784 28.89 4.99 -11.27
N GLU A 785 28.68 4.39 -12.44
CA GLU A 785 27.99 3.11 -12.58
C GLU A 785 28.77 1.93 -11.96
N GLU A 786 30.11 1.96 -12.02
CA GLU A 786 30.97 0.94 -11.41
C GLU A 786 30.99 1.05 -9.88
N ILE A 787 30.94 2.29 -9.37
CA ILE A 787 30.80 2.58 -7.94
C ILE A 787 29.46 2.04 -7.45
N ILE A 788 28.36 2.34 -8.15
CA ILE A 788 27.02 1.86 -7.79
C ILE A 788 26.97 0.32 -7.77
N GLN A 789 27.51 -0.37 -8.77
CA GLN A 789 27.54 -1.84 -8.80
C GLN A 789 28.31 -2.45 -7.62
N THR A 790 29.42 -1.81 -7.25
CA THR A 790 30.24 -2.24 -6.10
C THR A 790 29.45 -2.04 -4.79
N CYS A 791 28.82 -0.88 -4.62
CA CYS A 791 27.97 -0.59 -3.47
C CYS A 791 26.75 -1.51 -3.38
N ASP A 792 26.09 -1.81 -4.50
CA ASP A 792 24.96 -2.76 -4.54
C ASP A 792 25.38 -4.15 -4.07
N SER A 793 26.57 -4.58 -4.49
CA SER A 793 27.15 -5.85 -4.04
C SER A 793 27.44 -5.85 -2.54
N MET A 794 27.93 -4.74 -1.99
CA MET A 794 28.14 -4.59 -0.54
C MET A 794 26.82 -4.63 0.24
N LEU A 795 25.80 -3.93 -0.23
CA LEU A 795 24.47 -3.87 0.39
C LEU A 795 23.72 -5.21 0.38
N HIS A 796 24.08 -6.14 -0.51
CA HIS A 796 23.59 -7.52 -0.46
C HIS A 796 24.16 -8.34 0.72
N PHE A 797 25.35 -7.98 1.23
CA PHE A 797 25.97 -8.65 2.37
C PHE A 797 25.67 -7.95 3.69
N ASP A 798 25.53 -6.62 3.66
CA ASP A 798 25.18 -5.80 4.80
C ASP A 798 24.37 -4.58 4.33
N SER A 799 23.06 -4.60 4.57
CA SER A 799 22.15 -3.53 4.20
C SER A 799 22.42 -2.23 4.95
N LEU A 800 23.11 -2.28 6.09
CA LEU A 800 23.48 -1.13 6.92
C LEU A 800 24.93 -0.69 6.70
N CYS A 801 25.59 -1.15 5.63
CA CYS A 801 26.95 -0.72 5.33
C CYS A 801 27.00 0.78 4.99
N GLU A 802 27.49 1.58 5.93
CA GLU A 802 27.53 3.03 5.84
C GLU A 802 28.36 3.48 4.63
N GLU A 803 29.54 2.90 4.44
CA GLU A 803 30.46 3.23 3.35
C GLU A 803 29.80 3.02 1.99
N ALA A 804 29.09 1.90 1.81
CA ALA A 804 28.39 1.61 0.56
C ALA A 804 27.31 2.66 0.28
N VAL A 805 26.54 3.07 1.28
CA VAL A 805 25.52 4.11 1.15
C VAL A 805 26.16 5.46 0.80
N MET A 806 27.26 5.83 1.46
CA MET A 806 27.96 7.09 1.21
C MET A 806 28.51 7.17 -0.22
N TYR A 807 29.26 6.16 -0.67
CA TYR A 807 29.79 6.11 -2.04
C TYR A 807 28.68 6.08 -3.10
N LYS A 808 27.61 5.32 -2.86
CA LYS A 808 26.46 5.23 -3.79
C LYS A 808 25.70 6.54 -3.90
N CYS A 809 25.49 7.27 -2.80
CA CYS A 809 24.88 8.60 -2.82
C CYS A 809 25.70 9.59 -3.66
N ARG A 810 27.03 9.61 -3.51
CA ARG A 810 27.92 10.47 -4.30
C ARG A 810 27.88 10.12 -5.79
N ALA A 811 27.93 8.83 -6.12
CA ALA A 811 27.83 8.36 -7.51
C ALA A 811 26.48 8.71 -8.16
N LEU A 812 25.36 8.50 -7.45
CA LEU A 812 24.02 8.87 -7.93
C LEU A 812 23.90 10.38 -8.19
N VAL A 813 24.49 11.21 -7.33
CA VAL A 813 24.51 12.67 -7.51
C VAL A 813 25.37 13.07 -8.72
N ALA A 814 26.51 12.41 -8.94
CA ALA A 814 27.32 12.61 -10.14
C ALA A 814 26.57 12.25 -11.43
N MET A 815 25.60 11.33 -11.35
CA MET A 815 24.67 10.97 -12.43
C MET A 815 23.42 11.87 -12.52
N HIS A 816 23.36 12.98 -11.78
CA HIS A 816 22.19 13.87 -11.67
C HIS A 816 20.93 13.20 -11.07
N GLN A 817 21.06 12.07 -10.39
CA GLN A 817 19.97 11.35 -9.74
C GLN A 817 19.80 11.76 -8.27
N HIS A 818 19.61 13.06 -8.05
CA HIS A 818 19.54 13.63 -6.69
C HIS A 818 18.37 13.09 -5.86
N ALA A 819 17.24 12.80 -6.48
CA ALA A 819 16.07 12.22 -5.81
C ALA A 819 16.36 10.80 -5.31
N THR A 820 17.00 9.97 -6.15
CA THR A 820 17.40 8.60 -5.81
C THR A 820 18.41 8.59 -4.67
N ALA A 821 19.42 9.47 -4.70
CA ALA A 821 20.41 9.59 -3.63
C ALA A 821 19.77 10.00 -2.29
N ARG A 822 18.85 10.98 -2.29
CA ARG A 822 18.12 11.38 -1.08
C ARG A 822 17.21 10.28 -0.55
N SER A 823 16.55 9.55 -1.45
CA SER A 823 15.70 8.42 -1.07
C SER A 823 16.52 7.31 -0.42
N LEU A 824 17.63 6.91 -1.05
CA LEU A 824 18.59 5.92 -0.52
C LEU A 824 19.08 6.30 0.88
N PHE A 825 19.53 7.55 1.07
CA PHE A 825 20.03 8.01 2.36
C PHE A 825 18.93 8.06 3.44
N ARG A 826 17.72 8.47 3.07
CA ARG A 826 16.58 8.50 4.00
C ARG A 826 16.18 7.09 4.44
N THR A 827 16.14 6.14 3.51
CA THR A 827 15.87 4.72 3.81
C THR A 827 16.93 4.16 4.75
N PHE A 828 18.21 4.37 4.44
CA PHE A 828 19.31 3.95 5.32
C PHE A 828 19.18 4.54 6.73
N LYS A 829 18.88 5.84 6.87
CA LYS A 829 18.73 6.48 8.19
C LYS A 829 17.59 5.87 9.00
N HIS A 830 16.47 5.55 8.36
CA HIS A 830 15.33 4.91 9.00
C HIS A 830 15.70 3.49 9.46
N GLU A 831 16.30 2.68 8.59
CA GLU A 831 16.72 1.31 8.92
C GLU A 831 17.80 1.28 10.01
N TYR A 832 18.73 2.23 9.99
CA TYR A 832 19.75 2.39 11.03
C TYR A 832 19.11 2.70 12.39
N GLU A 833 18.16 3.65 12.44
CA GLU A 833 17.45 4.02 13.68
C GLU A 833 16.56 2.89 14.21
N ASP A 834 15.89 2.16 13.33
CA ASP A 834 15.06 1.01 13.70
C ASP A 834 15.88 -0.13 14.34
N ILE A 835 17.09 -0.38 13.83
CA ILE A 835 17.93 -1.51 14.25
C ILE A 835 18.79 -1.16 15.47
N TYR A 836 19.41 0.02 15.47
CA TYR A 836 20.32 0.43 16.55
C TYR A 836 19.63 1.24 17.66
N GLY A 837 18.40 1.73 17.43
CA GLY A 837 17.65 2.52 18.39
C GLY A 837 18.19 3.94 18.61
N GLU A 838 19.08 4.40 17.74
CA GLU A 838 19.66 5.74 17.76
C GLU A 838 19.75 6.33 16.35
N PRO A 839 19.60 7.66 16.19
CA PRO A 839 19.65 8.28 14.88
C PRO A 839 21.08 8.29 14.33
N PHE A 840 21.22 8.05 13.02
CA PHE A 840 22.50 8.17 12.33
C PHE A 840 23.11 9.59 12.48
N GLU A 841 24.40 9.66 12.82
CA GLU A 841 25.08 10.89 13.24
C GLU A 841 25.23 11.92 12.11
N LYS A 842 25.50 11.47 10.88
CA LYS A 842 25.75 12.38 9.75
C LYS A 842 24.44 12.79 9.08
N ASP A 843 24.35 14.06 8.68
CA ASP A 843 23.28 14.52 7.80
C ASP A 843 23.60 14.26 6.32
N TYR A 844 22.60 14.43 5.45
CA TYR A 844 22.75 14.17 4.02
C TYR A 844 23.83 15.04 3.37
N LEU A 845 24.03 16.28 3.83
CA LEU A 845 25.03 17.18 3.24
C LEU A 845 26.45 16.83 3.68
N ALA A 846 26.63 16.39 4.93
CA ALA A 846 27.90 15.92 5.47
C ALA A 846 28.41 14.67 4.72
N VAL A 847 27.51 13.80 4.26
CA VAL A 847 27.85 12.60 3.47
C VAL A 847 28.36 12.96 2.05
N MET A 848 28.03 14.15 1.55
CA MET A 848 28.41 14.61 0.21
C MET A 848 29.80 15.26 0.13
N VAL A 849 30.50 15.42 1.25
CA VAL A 849 31.84 15.99 1.32
C VAL A 849 32.85 14.83 1.49
N ASN A 850 33.91 14.81 0.69
CA ASN A 850 35.06 13.94 0.94
C ASN A 850 35.88 14.57 2.09
N ASP A 851 36.13 13.81 3.15
CA ASP A 851 37.20 14.12 4.10
C ASP A 851 38.56 13.71 3.52
#